data_AF-A0A0G4M815-F1
#
_entry.id   AF-A0A0G4M815-F1
#
_cell.length_a   1.000
_cell.length_b   1.000
_cell.length_c   1.000
_cell.angle_alpha   90.00
_cell.angle_beta   90.00
_cell.angle_gamma   90.00
#
_symmetry.space_group_name_H-M   'P 1'
#
loop_
_entity.id
_entity.type
_entity.pdbx_description
1 polymer ?
#
loop_
_entity_poly.entity_id
_entity_poly.type
_entity_poly.pdbx_seq_one_letter_code
_entity_poly.pdbx_strand_id
1 'polypeptide(L)'
;MSLNEDSSLQAVAAGLKLPALPPAGFWDETQWTVFWSMMEAALPSIREASSVEDENHQIKIDHDQYSSAYELVKASVKNPPSEEKFQAYLDYNASADPEFRNSIVRTLYMLPDASQRSLGGALTTLSGRTGSWFLTGYFTAVNQQPLHIREAILQGWQTSRLSSMRVLTKVFTSLAQKATLQTSPLFKELTGYTDMPSDHKPVDSYEFKFMQFPASDEPVSLETDVVIVGSGCGGAVVAKHLAEAGHRVLVVDKSYHFPAAKLPLAQDMGCQYLYEGGGFLGSDDSCLNLVAGSCWGGGGNINWSVSLQTQGFVRSEWAKKGLPFFTSAQFQSCLDKVSDVMGVSSDHVRHNHRNRVMLDGARKLGWHAAAAPQNTGGTEHYCGRCHLGCGSADKKGTAVSWLPAAAEAGAECIEGLEVNEVTFDTTDGAKKATGVVGTWVSRDATGSVSSPLSERTTRKVVIKAKKVIVACGSLWSPLVLLKSGLTNRHIGQNLYVHPCNMVGAYWKEEVTPWEGGIITSYCTAFENLDNAGHGVKLEPTCAVPYTVLTSMPWHSGLSSKLAALKYRHFGGFIALTRERDPGYVYPDSRTGRPRIAYTPSDFDRAHTLEGVIALAKICYVEGAEEIHAFFPGLEPFVRGEAKNEEGEEAGVNDPAFTAWLERVREVGNKPPNALYTSAHQMGTCRMAANEDEGVVDSRGRVFGTEGLYVADASVFPSASGVNPMITNMAIAEWIAMGVSKELKEV
;
A
#
# COMPACT_ATOMS: atom_id res chain seq x y z
N MET A 1 -22.94 11.72 33.79
CA MET A 1 -22.54 13.13 33.94
C MET A 1 -22.15 13.67 32.57
N SER A 2 -22.51 14.92 32.29
CA SER A 2 -22.61 15.57 30.98
C SER A 2 -21.53 15.20 29.95
N LEU A 3 -21.99 14.66 28.82
CA LEU A 3 -21.26 14.63 27.55
C LEU A 3 -21.10 16.09 27.10
N ASN A 4 -19.94 16.69 27.37
CA ASN A 4 -19.65 18.01 26.84
C ASN A 4 -19.35 17.90 25.35
N GLU A 5 -20.15 18.65 24.61
CA GLU A 5 -19.96 19.12 23.26
C GLU A 5 -18.52 19.58 23.02
N ASP A 6 -17.75 18.78 22.28
CA ASP A 6 -16.71 19.32 21.42
C ASP A 6 -16.82 18.68 20.03
N SER A 7 -17.99 18.91 19.42
CA SER A 7 -18.34 18.50 18.06
C SER A 7 -17.78 19.47 17.00
N SER A 8 -16.90 20.40 17.40
CA SER A 8 -16.37 21.45 16.53
C SER A 8 -15.16 21.02 15.68
N LEU A 9 -14.54 19.87 15.97
CA LEU A 9 -13.40 19.31 15.22
C LEU A 9 -13.74 18.15 14.27
N GLN A 10 -15.00 17.69 14.24
CA GLN A 10 -15.50 16.70 13.26
C GLN A 10 -16.03 17.34 11.95
N ALA A 11 -16.09 18.67 11.89
CA ALA A 11 -16.76 19.39 10.80
C ALA A 11 -16.02 19.40 9.44
N VAL A 12 -14.76 18.96 9.38
CA VAL A 12 -13.97 18.97 8.13
C VAL A 12 -14.22 17.72 7.25
N ALA A 13 -14.83 16.67 7.81
CA ALA A 13 -15.33 15.50 7.07
C ALA A 13 -16.85 15.57 6.81
N ALA A 14 -17.49 16.74 6.92
CA ALA A 14 -18.92 16.90 6.71
C ALA A 14 -19.29 16.69 5.22
N GLY A 15 -19.57 15.44 4.84
CA GLY A 15 -20.30 15.10 3.61
C GLY A 15 -19.86 13.84 2.86
N LEU A 16 -18.62 13.38 3.03
CA LEU A 16 -18.14 12.16 2.34
C LEU A 16 -18.48 10.93 3.19
N LYS A 17 -19.33 10.04 2.66
CA LYS A 17 -19.71 8.77 3.29
C LYS A 17 -19.00 7.61 2.61
N LEU A 18 -18.86 6.46 3.28
CA LEU A 18 -18.39 5.24 2.63
C LEU A 18 -19.28 4.91 1.41
N PRO A 19 -18.73 4.25 0.38
CA PRO A 19 -19.56 3.75 -0.71
C PRO A 19 -20.66 2.84 -0.16
N ALA A 20 -21.82 2.84 -0.83
CA ALA A 20 -22.90 1.91 -0.52
C ALA A 20 -22.36 0.47 -0.39
N LEU A 21 -22.90 -0.29 0.57
CA LEU A 21 -22.46 -1.65 0.81
C LEU A 21 -22.72 -2.50 -0.46
N PRO A 22 -21.71 -3.18 -1.02
CA PRO A 22 -21.91 -4.00 -2.20
C PRO A 22 -22.75 -5.25 -1.88
N PRO A 23 -23.37 -5.87 -2.89
CA PRO A 23 -24.12 -7.11 -2.69
C PRO A 23 -23.21 -8.24 -2.22
N ALA A 24 -23.61 -8.93 -1.15
CA ALA A 24 -22.89 -10.06 -0.56
C ALA A 24 -23.23 -11.43 -1.19
N GLY A 25 -23.87 -11.44 -2.37
CA GLY A 25 -24.42 -12.64 -3.01
C GLY A 25 -23.39 -13.57 -3.67
N PHE A 26 -22.09 -13.34 -3.48
CA PHE A 26 -21.05 -14.24 -3.97
C PHE A 26 -20.85 -15.48 -3.10
N TRP A 27 -21.39 -15.49 -1.89
CA TRP A 27 -21.45 -16.64 -0.97
C TRP A 27 -22.88 -16.87 -0.46
N ASP A 28 -23.18 -18.12 -0.14
CA ASP A 28 -24.44 -18.51 0.50
C ASP A 28 -24.42 -18.27 2.02
N GLU A 29 -25.58 -18.43 2.66
CA GLU A 29 -25.74 -18.22 4.11
C GLU A 29 -24.86 -19.15 4.96
N THR A 30 -24.62 -20.39 4.50
CA THR A 30 -23.79 -21.36 5.22
C THR A 30 -22.32 -20.93 5.18
N GLN A 31 -21.83 -20.53 4.01
CA GLN A 31 -20.48 -20.01 3.83
C GLN A 31 -20.24 -18.76 4.68
N TRP A 32 -21.19 -17.80 4.67
CA TRP A 32 -21.12 -16.62 5.53
C TRP A 32 -21.11 -16.98 7.02
N THR A 33 -21.94 -17.92 7.44
CA THR A 33 -21.99 -18.39 8.84
C THR A 33 -20.63 -18.93 9.29
N VAL A 34 -20.03 -19.84 8.50
CA VAL A 34 -18.69 -20.37 8.80
C VAL A 34 -17.64 -19.27 8.81
N PHE A 35 -17.69 -18.35 7.84
CA PHE A 35 -16.75 -17.24 7.75
C PHE A 35 -16.79 -16.37 9.01
N TRP A 36 -17.98 -15.96 9.46
CA TRP A 36 -18.12 -15.16 10.68
C TRP A 36 -17.69 -15.92 11.93
N SER A 37 -17.91 -17.23 12.01
CA SER A 37 -17.38 -18.05 13.10
C SER A 37 -15.84 -18.04 13.15
N MET A 38 -15.17 -17.97 12.00
CA MET A 38 -13.71 -17.86 11.95
C MET A 38 -13.21 -16.45 12.27
N MET A 39 -13.95 -15.40 11.87
CA MET A 39 -13.66 -14.02 12.27
C MET A 39 -13.73 -13.85 13.79
N GLU A 40 -14.78 -14.39 14.41
CA GLU A 40 -14.95 -14.38 15.87
C GLU A 40 -13.80 -15.10 16.57
N ALA A 41 -13.32 -16.22 16.02
CA ALA A 41 -12.17 -16.94 16.57
C ALA A 41 -10.85 -16.18 16.44
N ALA A 42 -10.69 -15.35 15.39
CA ALA A 42 -9.49 -14.56 15.19
C ALA A 42 -9.40 -13.37 16.17
N LEU A 43 -10.52 -12.71 16.48
CA LEU A 43 -10.59 -11.63 17.48
C LEU A 43 -11.82 -11.81 18.40
N PRO A 44 -11.70 -12.73 19.36
CA PRO A 44 -12.79 -13.16 20.23
C PRO A 44 -13.09 -12.15 21.34
N SER A 45 -14.29 -12.25 21.92
CA SER A 45 -14.56 -11.77 23.28
C SER A 45 -13.81 -12.68 24.26
N ILE A 46 -13.07 -12.07 25.20
CA ILE A 46 -12.26 -12.75 26.20
C ILE A 46 -12.71 -12.28 27.58
N ARG A 47 -13.02 -13.24 28.46
CA ARG A 47 -13.45 -12.98 29.84
C ARG A 47 -12.74 -13.88 30.82
N GLU A 48 -12.60 -13.38 32.04
CA GLU A 48 -12.18 -14.19 33.19
C GLU A 48 -13.21 -15.31 33.46
N ALA A 49 -12.72 -16.47 33.87
CA ALA A 49 -13.50 -17.68 34.15
C ALA A 49 -14.78 -17.47 34.99
N SER A 50 -14.75 -16.57 35.97
CA SER A 50 -15.91 -16.25 36.82
C SER A 50 -17.02 -15.48 36.11
N SER A 51 -16.77 -14.94 34.92
CA SER A 51 -17.66 -14.01 34.20
C SER A 51 -18.03 -14.49 32.79
N VAL A 52 -17.64 -15.71 32.42
CA VAL A 52 -18.04 -16.35 31.17
C VAL A 52 -19.49 -16.80 31.27
N GLU A 53 -20.30 -16.37 30.30
CA GLU A 53 -21.72 -16.67 30.19
C GLU A 53 -21.99 -17.68 29.07
N ASP A 54 -21.18 -17.68 28.00
CA ASP A 54 -21.35 -18.55 26.84
C ASP A 54 -20.00 -18.96 26.22
N GLU A 55 -19.57 -20.20 26.48
CA GLU A 55 -18.31 -20.76 25.95
C GLU A 55 -18.32 -20.93 24.42
N ASN A 56 -19.49 -20.83 23.76
CA ASN A 56 -19.56 -20.83 22.30
C ASN A 56 -19.15 -19.48 21.72
N HIS A 57 -19.25 -18.38 22.46
CA HIS A 57 -18.99 -17.02 21.96
C HIS A 57 -17.95 -16.24 22.78
N GLN A 58 -17.44 -16.82 23.86
CA GLN A 58 -16.47 -16.19 24.76
C GLN A 58 -15.30 -17.14 25.03
N ILE A 59 -14.08 -16.61 24.96
CA ILE A 59 -12.89 -17.30 25.44
C ILE A 59 -12.73 -17.07 26.94
N LYS A 60 -12.58 -18.18 27.64
CA LYS A 60 -12.30 -18.24 29.06
C LYS A 60 -10.80 -18.18 29.31
N ILE A 61 -10.36 -17.23 30.11
CA ILE A 61 -9.01 -17.19 30.70
C ILE A 61 -9.09 -17.28 32.22
N ASP A 62 -8.07 -17.87 32.86
CA ASP A 62 -8.00 -17.91 34.32
C ASP A 62 -7.57 -16.56 34.92
N HIS A 63 -7.68 -16.44 36.25
CA HIS A 63 -7.33 -15.21 36.97
C HIS A 63 -5.87 -14.83 36.79
N ASP A 64 -4.96 -15.80 36.79
CA ASP A 64 -3.53 -15.57 36.68
C ASP A 64 -3.15 -15.04 35.28
N GLN A 65 -3.78 -15.57 34.24
CA GLN A 65 -3.65 -15.11 32.85
C GLN A 65 -4.19 -13.69 32.69
N TYR A 66 -5.39 -13.41 33.23
CA TYR A 66 -5.97 -12.07 33.18
C TYR A 66 -5.10 -11.05 33.92
N SER A 67 -4.70 -11.37 35.15
CA SER A 67 -3.84 -10.53 35.99
C SER A 67 -2.51 -10.26 35.29
N SER A 68 -1.85 -11.30 34.76
CA SER A 68 -0.59 -11.17 34.03
C SER A 68 -0.72 -10.29 32.79
N ALA A 69 -1.81 -10.43 32.02
CA ALA A 69 -2.08 -9.60 30.86
C ALA A 69 -2.27 -8.13 31.22
N TYR A 70 -2.97 -7.85 32.32
CA TYR A 70 -3.17 -6.49 32.79
C TYR A 70 -1.88 -5.88 33.38
N GLU A 71 -1.10 -6.64 34.15
CA GLU A 71 0.22 -6.21 34.63
C GLU A 71 1.18 -5.90 33.47
N LEU A 72 1.17 -6.72 32.41
CA LEU A 72 1.95 -6.45 31.20
C LEU A 72 1.58 -5.10 30.59
N VAL A 73 0.28 -4.81 30.46
CA VAL A 73 -0.19 -3.51 29.92
C VAL A 73 0.23 -2.36 30.83
N LYS A 74 0.10 -2.51 32.16
CA LYS A 74 0.56 -1.49 33.13
C LYS A 74 2.06 -1.24 33.08
N ALA A 75 2.85 -2.28 32.83
CA ALA A 75 4.30 -2.15 32.69
C ALA A 75 4.71 -1.51 31.36
N SER A 76 3.97 -1.81 30.29
CA SER A 76 4.34 -1.43 28.91
C SER A 76 3.74 -0.10 28.44
N VAL A 77 2.64 0.35 29.05
CA VAL A 77 1.89 1.53 28.62
C VAL A 77 1.98 2.61 29.68
N LYS A 78 2.46 3.81 29.32
CA LYS A 78 2.69 4.91 30.26
C LYS A 78 1.44 5.34 31.04
N ASN A 79 0.29 5.36 30.36
CA ASN A 79 -1.02 5.67 30.93
C ASN A 79 -1.96 4.50 30.62
N PRO A 80 -1.89 3.40 31.38
CA PRO A 80 -2.68 2.22 31.08
C PRO A 80 -4.18 2.49 31.29
N PRO A 81 -5.06 1.80 30.55
CA PRO A 81 -6.50 1.91 30.77
C PRO A 81 -6.87 1.45 32.18
N SER A 82 -8.00 1.94 32.71
CA SER A 82 -8.57 1.38 33.94
C SER A 82 -8.92 -0.08 33.73
N GLU A 83 -8.98 -0.86 34.82
CA GLU A 83 -9.30 -2.28 34.76
C GLU A 83 -10.66 -2.53 34.10
N GLU A 84 -11.66 -1.70 34.40
CA GLU A 84 -12.98 -1.73 33.75
C GLU A 84 -12.90 -1.55 32.22
N LYS A 85 -12.09 -0.57 31.75
CA LYS A 85 -11.92 -0.33 30.32
C LYS A 85 -11.10 -1.43 29.65
N PHE A 86 -10.10 -1.96 30.35
CA PHE A 86 -9.31 -3.10 29.90
C PHE A 86 -10.20 -4.34 29.73
N GLN A 87 -11.05 -4.64 30.72
CA GLN A 87 -12.02 -5.71 30.67
C GLN A 87 -13.01 -5.51 29.50
N ALA A 88 -13.57 -4.31 29.33
CA ALA A 88 -14.46 -3.99 28.22
C ALA A 88 -13.78 -4.20 26.84
N TYR A 89 -12.50 -3.86 26.72
CA TYR A 89 -11.72 -4.07 25.50
C TYR A 89 -11.47 -5.55 25.21
N LEU A 90 -11.15 -6.36 26.23
CA LEU A 90 -11.03 -7.81 26.09
C LEU A 90 -12.37 -8.45 25.73
N ASP A 91 -13.47 -7.99 26.33
CA ASP A 91 -14.81 -8.50 26.09
C ASP A 91 -15.41 -8.09 24.73
N TYR A 92 -14.89 -7.03 24.09
CA TYR A 92 -15.41 -6.56 22.81
C TYR A 92 -15.35 -7.65 21.71
N ASN A 93 -16.52 -8.09 21.24
CA ASN A 93 -16.67 -9.00 20.11
C ASN A 93 -16.75 -8.22 18.80
N ALA A 94 -15.63 -8.17 18.07
CA ALA A 94 -15.55 -7.45 16.80
C ALA A 94 -16.54 -7.98 15.75
N SER A 95 -16.78 -9.28 15.71
CA SER A 95 -17.66 -9.90 14.71
C SER A 95 -19.14 -9.58 14.91
N ALA A 96 -19.53 -9.06 16.08
CA ALA A 96 -20.89 -8.61 16.36
C ALA A 96 -21.12 -7.14 15.93
N ASP A 97 -20.06 -6.38 15.67
CA ASP A 97 -20.12 -4.98 15.26
C ASP A 97 -20.56 -4.87 13.78
N PRO A 98 -21.66 -4.16 13.47
CA PRO A 98 -22.11 -3.95 12.10
C PRO A 98 -21.06 -3.27 11.21
N GLU A 99 -20.29 -2.32 11.73
CA GLU A 99 -19.28 -1.60 10.96
C GLU A 99 -18.10 -2.51 10.62
N PHE A 100 -17.71 -3.39 11.55
CA PHE A 100 -16.73 -4.45 11.27
C PHE A 100 -17.19 -5.34 10.11
N ARG A 101 -18.44 -5.85 10.17
CA ARG A 101 -18.99 -6.70 9.10
C ARG A 101 -19.04 -5.97 7.76
N ASN A 102 -19.47 -4.71 7.78
CA ASN A 102 -19.54 -3.86 6.59
C ASN A 102 -18.16 -3.63 5.95
N SER A 103 -17.12 -3.42 6.77
CA SER A 103 -15.73 -3.26 6.30
C SER A 103 -15.20 -4.54 5.64
N ILE A 104 -15.48 -5.70 6.25
CA ILE A 104 -15.11 -7.00 5.71
C ILE A 104 -15.80 -7.29 4.38
N VAL A 105 -17.11 -7.08 4.28
CA VAL A 105 -17.87 -7.31 3.04
C VAL A 105 -17.33 -6.45 1.89
N ARG A 106 -17.03 -5.17 2.14
CA ARG A 106 -16.38 -4.30 1.14
C ARG A 106 -15.02 -4.84 0.71
N THR A 107 -14.21 -5.30 1.64
CA THR A 107 -12.89 -5.86 1.33
C THR A 107 -12.99 -7.15 0.51
N LEU A 108 -13.90 -8.07 0.88
CA LEU A 108 -14.09 -9.34 0.17
C LEU A 108 -14.68 -9.13 -1.24
N TYR A 109 -15.56 -8.16 -1.41
CA TYR A 109 -16.13 -7.81 -2.72
C TYR A 109 -15.08 -7.37 -3.73
N MET A 110 -13.97 -6.78 -3.26
CA MET A 110 -12.86 -6.35 -4.11
C MET A 110 -11.91 -7.48 -4.52
N LEU A 111 -12.01 -8.66 -3.88
CA LEU A 111 -11.17 -9.80 -4.24
C LEU A 111 -11.48 -10.31 -5.65
N PRO A 112 -10.48 -10.86 -6.37
CA PRO A 112 -10.71 -11.57 -7.61
C PRO A 112 -11.72 -12.70 -7.40
N ASP A 113 -12.57 -12.93 -8.38
CA ASP A 113 -13.65 -13.91 -8.21
C ASP A 113 -13.15 -15.36 -8.08
N ALA A 114 -11.96 -15.66 -8.61
CA ALA A 114 -11.31 -16.94 -8.38
C ALA A 114 -10.99 -17.11 -6.88
N SER A 115 -10.53 -16.05 -6.22
CA SER A 115 -10.24 -16.03 -4.78
C SER A 115 -11.53 -16.12 -3.95
N GLN A 116 -12.60 -15.40 -4.33
CA GLN A 116 -13.91 -15.52 -3.67
C GLN A 116 -14.45 -16.96 -3.75
N ARG A 117 -14.38 -17.59 -4.94
CA ARG A 117 -14.82 -18.99 -5.12
C ARG A 117 -13.94 -19.99 -4.36
N SER A 118 -12.62 -19.80 -4.40
CA SER A 118 -11.69 -20.67 -3.68
C SER A 118 -11.93 -20.63 -2.17
N LEU A 119 -12.10 -19.43 -1.61
CA LEU A 119 -12.42 -19.26 -0.19
C LEU A 119 -13.82 -19.80 0.12
N GLY A 120 -14.82 -19.55 -0.73
CA GLY A 120 -16.16 -20.13 -0.59
C GLY A 120 -16.15 -21.67 -0.56
N GLY A 121 -15.38 -22.31 -1.43
CA GLY A 121 -15.21 -23.77 -1.42
C GLY A 121 -14.57 -24.30 -0.13
N ALA A 122 -13.58 -23.58 0.41
CA ALA A 122 -13.01 -23.90 1.71
C ALA A 122 -14.05 -23.78 2.84
N LEU A 123 -14.85 -22.70 2.84
CA LEU A 123 -15.93 -22.49 3.82
C LEU A 123 -17.00 -23.58 3.75
N THR A 124 -17.41 -24.00 2.55
CA THR A 124 -18.33 -25.13 2.36
C THR A 124 -17.74 -26.44 2.85
N THR A 125 -16.42 -26.64 2.71
CA THR A 125 -15.77 -27.85 3.22
C THR A 125 -15.78 -27.89 4.76
N LEU A 126 -15.58 -26.73 5.39
CA LEU A 126 -15.57 -26.58 6.86
C LEU A 126 -16.96 -26.68 7.51
N SER A 127 -18.04 -26.48 6.73
CA SER A 127 -19.42 -26.64 7.24
C SER A 127 -19.86 -28.11 7.33
N GLY A 128 -19.20 -29.01 6.59
CA GLY A 128 -19.50 -30.44 6.60
C GLY A 128 -18.66 -31.23 7.60
N ARG A 129 -19.23 -32.27 8.23
CA ARG A 129 -18.53 -33.09 9.25
C ARG A 129 -17.24 -33.74 8.71
N THR A 130 -17.30 -34.35 7.53
CA THR A 130 -16.16 -35.03 6.92
C THR A 130 -15.08 -34.05 6.45
N GLY A 131 -15.49 -32.91 5.88
CA GLY A 131 -14.57 -31.87 5.43
C GLY A 131 -13.89 -31.16 6.61
N SER A 132 -14.66 -30.87 7.67
CA SER A 132 -14.13 -30.35 8.94
C SER A 132 -13.09 -31.31 9.53
N TRP A 133 -13.34 -32.62 9.54
CA TRP A 133 -12.36 -33.58 10.06
C TRP A 133 -11.05 -33.55 9.28
N PHE A 134 -11.13 -33.49 7.95
CA PHE A 134 -9.94 -33.43 7.10
C PHE A 134 -9.14 -32.14 7.29
N LEU A 135 -9.82 -30.99 7.47
CA LEU A 135 -9.16 -29.68 7.55
C LEU A 135 -8.77 -29.28 8.97
N THR A 136 -9.47 -29.76 10.00
CA THR A 136 -9.33 -29.29 11.39
C THR A 136 -8.97 -30.40 12.37
N GLY A 137 -9.12 -31.67 11.99
CA GLY A 137 -9.01 -32.82 12.88
C GLY A 137 -10.27 -33.15 13.67
N TYR A 138 -11.36 -32.38 13.52
CA TYR A 138 -12.61 -32.58 14.26
C TYR A 138 -13.80 -32.94 13.35
N PHE A 139 -14.63 -33.91 13.77
CA PHE A 139 -15.86 -34.28 13.06
C PHE A 139 -17.02 -33.29 13.25
N THR A 140 -16.92 -32.40 14.22
CA THR A 140 -17.89 -31.31 14.41
C THR A 140 -17.57 -30.20 13.42
N ALA A 141 -18.60 -29.67 12.75
CA ALA A 141 -18.44 -28.57 11.81
C ALA A 141 -17.89 -27.34 12.55
N VAL A 142 -17.05 -26.56 11.88
CA VAL A 142 -16.31 -25.46 12.54
C VAL A 142 -17.23 -24.44 13.19
N ASN A 143 -18.33 -24.08 12.54
CA ASN A 143 -19.33 -23.15 13.07
C ASN A 143 -20.14 -23.68 14.26
N GLN A 144 -19.99 -24.97 14.60
CA GLN A 144 -20.61 -25.62 15.75
C GLN A 144 -19.60 -25.90 16.87
N GLN A 145 -18.32 -25.57 16.67
CA GLN A 145 -17.28 -25.76 17.67
C GLN A 145 -17.31 -24.64 18.72
N PRO A 146 -17.02 -24.95 20.00
CA PRO A 146 -16.75 -23.94 21.01
C PRO A 146 -15.67 -22.96 20.56
N LEU A 147 -15.72 -21.71 21.02
CA LEU A 147 -14.86 -20.65 20.49
C LEU A 147 -13.37 -20.95 20.71
N HIS A 148 -13.01 -21.49 21.87
CA HIS A 148 -11.62 -21.88 22.17
C HIS A 148 -11.10 -22.97 21.22
N ILE A 149 -11.96 -23.88 20.74
CA ILE A 149 -11.57 -24.89 19.73
C ILE A 149 -11.37 -24.21 18.36
N ARG A 150 -12.23 -23.25 17.99
CA ARG A 150 -12.06 -22.49 16.74
C ARG A 150 -10.75 -21.68 16.74
N GLU A 151 -10.39 -21.07 17.87
CA GLU A 151 -9.09 -20.40 18.01
C GLU A 151 -7.93 -21.40 17.90
N ALA A 152 -8.01 -22.55 18.58
CA ALA A 152 -7.02 -23.60 18.49
C ALA A 152 -6.85 -24.16 17.05
N ILE A 153 -7.93 -24.21 16.26
CA ILE A 153 -7.87 -24.57 14.83
C ILE A 153 -7.04 -23.53 14.06
N LEU A 154 -7.29 -22.23 14.26
CA LEU A 154 -6.50 -21.17 13.63
C LEU A 154 -5.02 -21.27 14.01
N GLN A 155 -4.72 -21.50 15.29
CA GLN A 155 -3.35 -21.70 15.79
C GLN A 155 -2.68 -22.91 15.15
N GLY A 156 -3.35 -24.06 15.13
CA GLY A 156 -2.82 -25.29 14.52
C GLY A 156 -2.55 -25.14 13.02
N TRP A 157 -3.36 -24.36 12.32
CA TRP A 157 -3.17 -24.06 10.90
C TRP A 157 -1.91 -23.23 10.61
N GLN A 158 -1.46 -22.37 11.54
CA GLN A 158 -0.26 -21.53 11.33
C GLN A 158 1.01 -22.34 11.10
N THR A 159 1.14 -23.45 11.82
CA THR A 159 2.29 -24.37 11.72
C THR A 159 1.98 -25.58 10.85
N SER A 160 0.84 -25.60 10.16
CA SER A 160 0.46 -26.72 9.31
C SER A 160 1.47 -26.97 8.21
N ARG A 161 1.71 -28.23 7.85
CA ARG A 161 2.55 -28.59 6.69
C ARG A 161 1.89 -28.17 5.36
N LEU A 162 0.56 -28.08 5.33
CA LEU A 162 -0.20 -27.65 4.17
C LEU A 162 -0.18 -26.12 4.05
N SER A 163 0.38 -25.61 2.95
CA SER A 163 0.46 -24.16 2.71
C SER A 163 -0.91 -23.50 2.63
N SER A 164 -1.92 -24.19 2.10
CA SER A 164 -3.30 -23.70 2.02
C SER A 164 -3.89 -23.37 3.39
N MET A 165 -3.57 -24.16 4.43
CA MET A 165 -4.04 -23.89 5.79
C MET A 165 -3.37 -22.65 6.37
N ARG A 166 -2.06 -22.49 6.15
CA ARG A 166 -1.33 -21.28 6.57
C ARG A 166 -1.88 -20.02 5.91
N VAL A 167 -2.20 -20.10 4.61
CA VAL A 167 -2.83 -19.00 3.87
C VAL A 167 -4.23 -18.70 4.41
N LEU A 168 -5.06 -19.70 4.70
CA LEU A 168 -6.39 -19.49 5.29
C LEU A 168 -6.32 -18.78 6.64
N THR A 169 -5.44 -19.21 7.56
CA THR A 169 -5.27 -18.51 8.85
C THR A 169 -4.88 -17.06 8.63
N LYS A 170 -3.90 -16.78 7.76
CA LYS A 170 -3.47 -15.41 7.44
C LYS A 170 -4.61 -14.55 6.91
N VAL A 171 -5.44 -15.09 6.00
CA VAL A 171 -6.62 -14.39 5.48
C VAL A 171 -7.57 -14.04 6.62
N PHE A 172 -7.90 -15.00 7.49
CA PHE A 172 -8.84 -14.75 8.58
C PHE A 172 -8.28 -13.73 9.60
N THR A 173 -7.05 -13.92 10.07
CA THR A 173 -6.46 -13.07 11.10
C THR A 173 -6.18 -11.66 10.60
N SER A 174 -5.61 -11.49 9.41
CA SER A 174 -5.34 -10.15 8.86
C SER A 174 -6.62 -9.40 8.52
N LEU A 175 -7.68 -10.05 8.04
CA LEU A 175 -8.96 -9.39 7.81
C LEU A 175 -9.59 -8.91 9.13
N ALA A 176 -9.59 -9.77 10.15
CA ALA A 176 -10.10 -9.42 11.48
C ALA A 176 -9.31 -8.26 12.09
N GLN A 177 -7.97 -8.34 12.11
CA GLN A 177 -7.10 -7.27 12.61
C GLN A 177 -7.36 -5.95 11.87
N LYS A 178 -7.34 -5.95 10.53
CA LYS A 178 -7.59 -4.76 9.72
C LYS A 178 -8.93 -4.11 10.07
N ALA A 179 -10.01 -4.88 10.04
CA ALA A 179 -11.35 -4.35 10.26
C ALA A 179 -11.50 -3.79 11.68
N THR A 180 -11.03 -4.50 12.71
CA THR A 180 -11.07 -4.02 14.09
C THR A 180 -10.29 -2.72 14.30
N LEU A 181 -9.11 -2.58 13.68
CA LEU A 181 -8.28 -1.36 13.76
C LEU A 181 -8.94 -0.15 13.10
N GLN A 182 -9.82 -0.37 12.12
CA GLN A 182 -10.56 0.68 11.43
C GLN A 182 -11.85 1.06 12.16
N THR A 183 -12.58 0.09 12.71
CA THR A 183 -13.95 0.27 13.19
C THR A 183 -14.10 0.33 14.70
N SER A 184 -13.18 -0.25 15.47
CA SER A 184 -13.35 -0.36 16.93
C SER A 184 -13.25 1.01 17.62
N PRO A 185 -14.31 1.48 18.31
CA PRO A 185 -14.26 2.72 19.06
C PRO A 185 -13.33 2.60 20.28
N LEU A 186 -13.31 1.43 20.93
CA LEU A 186 -12.46 1.16 22.09
C LEU A 186 -10.97 1.20 21.71
N PHE A 187 -10.59 0.68 20.55
CA PHE A 187 -9.20 0.80 20.09
C PHE A 187 -8.78 2.27 19.98
N LYS A 188 -9.61 3.11 19.31
CA LYS A 188 -9.32 4.55 19.16
C LYS A 188 -9.27 5.27 20.51
N GLU A 189 -10.21 4.97 21.40
CA GLU A 189 -10.28 5.56 22.74
C GLU A 189 -9.05 5.20 23.58
N LEU A 190 -8.70 3.91 23.69
CA LEU A 190 -7.66 3.44 24.60
C LEU A 190 -6.25 3.72 24.08
N THR A 191 -6.07 3.72 22.75
CA THR A 191 -4.78 4.09 22.15
C THR A 191 -4.67 5.59 21.90
N GLY A 192 -5.77 6.35 21.92
CA GLY A 192 -5.80 7.77 21.54
C GLY A 192 -5.42 8.05 20.09
N TYR A 193 -5.55 7.06 19.20
CA TYR A 193 -5.33 7.26 17.76
C TYR A 193 -6.45 8.11 17.15
N THR A 194 -6.06 9.07 16.30
CA THR A 194 -6.96 9.93 15.54
C THR A 194 -6.68 9.82 14.05
N ASP A 195 -7.75 9.76 13.25
CA ASP A 195 -7.65 9.72 11.79
C ASP A 195 -7.08 11.02 11.19
N MET A 196 -7.25 12.14 11.90
CA MET A 196 -6.68 13.44 11.54
C MET A 196 -5.49 13.80 12.44
N PRO A 197 -4.47 14.51 11.92
CA PRO A 197 -3.43 15.13 12.75
C PRO A 197 -4.03 16.10 13.78
N SER A 198 -3.44 16.19 14.97
CA SER A 198 -3.96 17.03 16.06
C SER A 198 -3.96 18.52 15.76
N ASP A 199 -3.06 18.98 14.89
CA ASP A 199 -2.89 20.37 14.46
C ASP A 199 -3.41 20.61 13.04
N HIS A 200 -4.26 19.71 12.54
CA HIS A 200 -4.76 19.76 11.17
C HIS A 200 -5.50 21.08 10.89
N LYS A 201 -5.02 21.78 9.86
CA LYS A 201 -5.66 22.97 9.29
C LYS A 201 -6.02 22.68 7.84
N PRO A 202 -7.32 22.66 7.49
CA PRO A 202 -7.73 22.52 6.10
C PRO A 202 -7.18 23.70 5.31
N VAL A 203 -6.60 23.42 4.14
CA VAL A 203 -6.21 24.47 3.20
C VAL A 203 -6.96 24.30 1.89
N ASP A 204 -7.23 25.42 1.24
CA ASP A 204 -7.71 25.40 -0.14
C ASP A 204 -6.61 24.88 -1.06
N SER A 205 -7.02 24.08 -2.05
CA SER A 205 -6.17 23.56 -3.10
C SER A 205 -6.66 24.06 -4.45
N TYR A 206 -5.86 23.86 -5.50
CA TYR A 206 -6.24 24.21 -6.87
C TYR A 206 -7.64 23.69 -7.23
N GLU A 207 -8.48 24.57 -7.79
CA GLU A 207 -9.84 24.25 -8.20
C GLU A 207 -9.85 23.72 -9.65
N PHE A 208 -9.75 22.40 -9.78
CA PHE A 208 -9.84 21.74 -11.09
C PHE A 208 -11.25 21.88 -11.68
N LYS A 209 -11.30 22.25 -12.96
CA LYS A 209 -12.53 22.23 -13.77
C LYS A 209 -12.56 20.93 -14.58
N PHE A 210 -13.37 19.98 -14.13
CA PHE A 210 -13.59 18.73 -14.84
C PHE A 210 -14.75 18.82 -15.82
N MET A 211 -14.57 18.31 -17.04
CA MET A 211 -15.66 18.20 -18.00
C MET A 211 -16.79 17.32 -17.45
N GLN A 212 -18.04 17.73 -17.67
CA GLN A 212 -19.23 16.99 -17.26
C GLN A 212 -20.09 16.68 -18.48
N PHE A 213 -20.65 15.48 -18.52
CA PHE A 213 -21.47 15.02 -19.64
C PHE A 213 -22.90 14.72 -19.16
N PRO A 214 -23.92 15.46 -19.61
CA PRO A 214 -25.32 15.19 -19.28
C PRO A 214 -25.76 13.78 -19.70
N ALA A 215 -26.83 13.23 -19.11
CA ALA A 215 -27.35 11.93 -19.53
C ALA A 215 -27.80 11.93 -21.00
N SER A 216 -27.35 10.93 -21.77
CA SER A 216 -27.71 10.73 -23.18
C SER A 216 -27.25 9.34 -23.64
N ASP A 217 -28.00 8.73 -24.57
CA ASP A 217 -27.66 7.46 -25.19
C ASP A 217 -26.55 7.59 -26.25
N GLU A 218 -26.34 8.80 -26.78
CA GLU A 218 -25.29 9.06 -27.77
C GLU A 218 -23.90 9.09 -27.12
N PRO A 219 -22.84 8.57 -27.76
CA PRO A 219 -21.48 8.70 -27.26
C PRO A 219 -21.02 10.17 -27.21
N VAL A 220 -20.22 10.51 -26.21
CA VAL A 220 -19.46 11.78 -26.21
C VAL A 220 -18.29 11.64 -27.18
N SER A 221 -18.14 12.59 -28.11
CA SER A 221 -16.99 12.65 -29.02
C SER A 221 -16.17 13.91 -28.74
N LEU A 222 -14.88 13.74 -28.47
CA LEU A 222 -13.93 14.84 -28.21
C LEU A 222 -12.74 14.71 -29.17
N GLU A 223 -12.07 15.83 -29.44
CA GLU A 223 -10.85 15.87 -30.25
C GLU A 223 -9.80 16.74 -29.57
N THR A 224 -8.56 16.26 -29.53
CA THR A 224 -7.43 16.96 -28.92
C THR A 224 -6.14 16.68 -29.71
N ASP A 225 -5.06 17.40 -29.43
CA ASP A 225 -3.77 17.04 -30.03
C ASP A 225 -3.18 15.82 -29.30
N VAL A 226 -3.25 15.82 -27.96
CA VAL A 226 -2.72 14.74 -27.13
C VAL A 226 -3.74 14.35 -26.05
N VAL A 227 -4.02 13.06 -25.94
CA VAL A 227 -4.76 12.49 -24.81
C VAL A 227 -3.78 11.74 -23.91
N ILE A 228 -3.85 12.02 -22.60
CA ILE A 228 -3.05 11.38 -21.56
C ILE A 228 -3.98 10.56 -20.67
N VAL A 229 -3.80 9.25 -20.67
CA VAL A 229 -4.61 8.30 -19.92
C VAL A 229 -3.94 8.00 -18.59
N GLY A 230 -4.45 8.56 -17.51
CA GLY A 230 -3.93 8.47 -16.15
C GLY A 230 -3.28 9.78 -15.70
N SER A 231 -3.74 10.31 -14.57
CA SER A 231 -3.24 11.57 -13.97
C SER A 231 -2.07 11.36 -12.98
N GLY A 232 -1.51 10.15 -12.94
CA GLY A 232 -0.41 9.77 -12.04
C GLY A 232 0.90 10.52 -12.29
N CYS A 233 1.98 10.12 -11.59
CA CYS A 233 3.28 10.80 -11.63
C CYS A 233 3.81 11.07 -13.04
N GLY A 234 3.75 10.08 -13.92
CA GLY A 234 4.24 10.26 -15.29
C GLY A 234 3.29 11.09 -16.15
N GLY A 235 1.98 10.80 -16.10
CA GLY A 235 0.96 11.53 -16.86
C GLY A 235 0.91 13.02 -16.52
N ALA A 236 1.04 13.39 -15.24
CA ALA A 236 1.05 14.77 -14.80
C ALA A 236 2.25 15.58 -15.33
N VAL A 237 3.43 14.96 -15.39
CA VAL A 237 4.64 15.60 -15.95
C VAL A 237 4.48 15.82 -17.45
N VAL A 238 4.03 14.80 -18.18
CA VAL A 238 3.78 14.90 -19.62
C VAL A 238 2.73 15.97 -19.91
N ALA A 239 1.65 16.01 -19.11
CA ALA A 239 0.58 16.99 -19.26
C ALA A 239 1.10 18.42 -19.13
N LYS A 240 1.84 18.69 -18.04
CA LYS A 240 2.44 20.01 -17.80
C LYS A 240 3.34 20.43 -18.95
N HIS A 241 4.28 19.57 -19.35
CA HIS A 241 5.25 19.89 -20.38
C HIS A 241 4.58 20.19 -21.73
N LEU A 242 3.64 19.35 -22.17
CA LEU A 242 2.99 19.50 -23.47
C LEU A 242 2.01 20.69 -23.50
N ALA A 243 1.32 20.97 -22.39
CA ALA A 243 0.47 22.14 -22.27
C ALA A 243 1.29 23.45 -22.28
N GLU A 244 2.40 23.51 -21.52
CA GLU A 244 3.32 24.66 -21.54
C GLU A 244 3.98 24.86 -22.91
N ALA A 245 4.12 23.80 -23.70
CA ALA A 245 4.59 23.87 -25.08
C ALA A 245 3.51 24.36 -26.08
N GLY A 246 2.27 24.60 -25.63
CA GLY A 246 1.17 25.16 -26.42
C GLY A 246 0.32 24.13 -27.16
N HIS A 247 0.41 22.84 -26.83
CA HIS A 247 -0.44 21.80 -27.43
C HIS A 247 -1.78 21.68 -26.70
N ARG A 248 -2.86 21.28 -27.41
CA ARG A 248 -4.12 20.93 -26.75
C ARG A 248 -3.96 19.56 -26.07
N VAL A 249 -4.06 19.56 -24.76
CA VAL A 249 -3.85 18.37 -23.91
C VAL A 249 -5.13 18.05 -23.16
N LEU A 250 -5.56 16.80 -23.24
CA LEU A 250 -6.66 16.26 -22.44
C LEU A 250 -6.14 15.19 -21.50
N VAL A 251 -6.25 15.42 -20.19
CA VAL A 251 -5.89 14.45 -19.14
C VAL A 251 -7.15 13.73 -18.68
N VAL A 252 -7.13 12.41 -18.71
CA VAL A 252 -8.27 11.59 -18.27
C VAL A 252 -7.85 10.62 -17.19
N ASP A 253 -8.70 10.42 -16.18
CA ASP A 253 -8.45 9.47 -15.09
C ASP A 253 -9.73 8.74 -14.71
N LYS A 254 -9.62 7.46 -14.36
CA LYS A 254 -10.75 6.64 -13.92
C LYS A 254 -11.25 7.04 -12.52
N SER A 255 -10.37 7.67 -11.74
CA SER A 255 -10.61 8.04 -10.37
C SER A 255 -11.03 9.50 -10.24
N TYR A 256 -11.27 9.93 -8.99
CA TYR A 256 -11.82 11.24 -8.68
C TYR A 256 -10.84 12.07 -7.84
N HIS A 257 -10.95 13.39 -7.97
CA HIS A 257 -10.20 14.36 -7.18
C HIS A 257 -10.84 14.58 -5.81
N PHE A 258 -10.00 14.64 -4.78
CA PHE A 258 -10.37 15.05 -3.44
C PHE A 258 -9.50 16.26 -3.06
N PRO A 259 -10.10 17.45 -2.82
CA PRO A 259 -9.35 18.65 -2.50
C PRO A 259 -8.63 18.51 -1.15
N ALA A 260 -7.55 19.28 -0.95
CA ALA A 260 -6.74 19.20 0.27
C ALA A 260 -7.58 19.45 1.54
N ALA A 261 -8.54 20.36 1.50
CA ALA A 261 -9.47 20.62 2.60
C ALA A 261 -10.30 19.40 3.06
N LYS A 262 -10.41 18.34 2.23
CA LYS A 262 -11.09 17.08 2.57
C LYS A 262 -10.12 15.95 2.95
N LEU A 263 -8.82 16.23 3.01
CA LEU A 263 -7.76 15.26 3.29
C LEU A 263 -7.08 15.59 4.64
N PRO A 264 -6.43 14.61 5.29
CA PRO A 264 -6.48 13.17 5.00
C PRO A 264 -7.89 12.58 5.18
N LEU A 265 -8.16 11.45 4.53
CA LEU A 265 -9.37 10.67 4.80
C LEU A 265 -9.17 9.76 6.02
N ALA A 266 -10.26 9.37 6.68
CA ALA A 266 -10.23 8.29 7.67
C ALA A 266 -9.74 6.96 7.05
N GLN A 267 -9.21 6.03 7.86
CA GLN A 267 -8.56 4.80 7.39
C GLN A 267 -9.43 3.95 6.46
N ASP A 268 -10.70 3.78 6.79
CA ASP A 268 -11.70 3.01 6.03
C ASP A 268 -12.05 3.70 4.70
N MET A 269 -12.26 5.00 4.74
CA MET A 269 -12.57 5.86 3.59
C MET A 269 -11.39 5.93 2.62
N GLY A 270 -10.18 6.14 3.14
CA GLY A 270 -8.95 6.18 2.36
C GLY A 270 -8.73 4.89 1.60
N CYS A 271 -8.91 3.73 2.25
CA CYS A 271 -8.88 2.42 1.60
C CYS A 271 -9.80 2.34 0.37
N GLN A 272 -11.03 2.84 0.46
CA GLN A 272 -12.02 2.73 -0.62
C GLN A 272 -11.85 3.76 -1.73
N TYR A 273 -11.40 4.98 -1.40
CA TYR A 273 -11.39 6.10 -2.34
C TYR A 273 -10.03 6.44 -2.92
N LEU A 274 -8.94 6.05 -2.25
CA LEU A 274 -7.59 6.44 -2.64
C LEU A 274 -6.75 5.28 -3.17
N TYR A 275 -7.19 4.04 -2.97
CA TYR A 275 -6.42 2.82 -3.28
C TYR A 275 -7.16 1.88 -4.22
N GLU A 276 -6.41 1.20 -5.07
CA GLU A 276 -6.87 0.01 -5.77
C GLU A 276 -7.26 -1.09 -4.78
N GLY A 277 -8.20 -1.94 -5.17
CA GLY A 277 -8.57 -3.13 -4.38
C GLY A 277 -9.20 -2.83 -3.02
N GLY A 278 -9.54 -1.58 -2.69
CA GLY A 278 -10.04 -1.23 -1.35
C GLY A 278 -8.93 -1.23 -0.29
N GLY A 279 -7.69 -0.94 -0.69
CA GLY A 279 -6.51 -0.85 0.17
C GLY A 279 -5.35 -1.68 -0.35
N PHE A 280 -5.37 -2.99 -0.11
CA PHE A 280 -4.30 -3.92 -0.49
C PHE A 280 -4.71 -4.82 -1.66
N LEU A 281 -3.76 -5.08 -2.55
CA LEU A 281 -3.81 -6.07 -3.61
C LEU A 281 -2.89 -7.23 -3.26
N GLY A 282 -3.40 -8.47 -3.28
CA GLY A 282 -2.59 -9.67 -3.04
C GLY A 282 -2.00 -10.24 -4.34
N SER A 283 -0.80 -10.83 -4.26
CA SER A 283 -0.31 -11.75 -5.30
C SER A 283 -1.12 -13.05 -5.34
N ASP A 284 -1.06 -13.77 -6.46
CA ASP A 284 -1.81 -15.02 -6.65
C ASP A 284 -1.45 -16.11 -5.62
N ASP A 285 -0.21 -16.12 -5.15
CA ASP A 285 0.30 -17.02 -4.10
C ASP A 285 0.13 -16.46 -2.67
N SER A 286 -0.45 -15.26 -2.53
CA SER A 286 -0.72 -14.58 -1.26
C SER A 286 0.53 -14.26 -0.43
N CYS A 287 1.72 -14.24 -1.04
CA CYS A 287 2.96 -13.89 -0.36
C CYS A 287 3.24 -12.38 -0.36
N LEU A 288 2.68 -11.61 -1.29
CA LEU A 288 2.86 -10.16 -1.42
C LEU A 288 1.53 -9.41 -1.23
N ASN A 289 1.54 -8.38 -0.37
CA ASN A 289 0.50 -7.36 -0.29
C ASN A 289 1.04 -6.05 -0.89
N LEU A 290 0.34 -5.52 -1.89
CA LEU A 290 0.74 -4.35 -2.65
C LEU A 290 -0.30 -3.24 -2.47
N VAL A 291 0.16 -2.00 -2.33
CA VAL A 291 -0.71 -0.81 -2.36
C VAL A 291 -0.46 -0.02 -3.64
N ALA A 292 -1.53 0.38 -4.31
CA ALA A 292 -1.49 1.20 -5.52
C ALA A 292 -2.56 2.31 -5.43
N GLY A 293 -2.19 3.52 -5.81
CA GLY A 293 -3.11 4.67 -5.76
C GLY A 293 -4.16 4.63 -6.87
N SER A 294 -5.41 4.87 -6.50
CA SER A 294 -6.58 4.97 -7.39
C SER A 294 -7.36 6.25 -7.08
N CYS A 295 -6.68 7.40 -7.12
CA CYS A 295 -7.26 8.75 -6.98
C CYS A 295 -6.65 9.70 -8.03
N TRP A 296 -7.25 10.87 -8.25
CA TRP A 296 -6.63 11.91 -9.08
C TRP A 296 -5.22 12.26 -8.56
N GLY A 297 -4.24 12.28 -9.45
CA GLY A 297 -2.82 12.37 -9.12
C GLY A 297 -2.14 11.01 -8.87
N GLY A 298 -2.90 9.91 -8.80
CA GLY A 298 -2.41 8.55 -8.60
C GLY A 298 -1.57 8.38 -7.33
N GLY A 299 -0.56 7.50 -7.39
CA GLY A 299 0.36 7.24 -6.27
C GLY A 299 1.10 8.48 -5.75
N GLY A 300 1.31 9.50 -6.60
CA GLY A 300 1.94 10.77 -6.18
C GLY A 300 1.10 11.55 -5.16
N ASN A 301 -0.22 11.35 -5.15
CA ASN A 301 -1.12 11.99 -4.19
C ASN A 301 -1.07 11.35 -2.79
N ILE A 302 -0.71 10.06 -2.70
CA ILE A 302 -0.76 9.26 -1.46
C ILE A 302 0.57 8.64 -1.00
N ASN A 303 1.67 8.90 -1.74
CA ASN A 303 2.99 8.48 -1.31
C ASN A 303 3.48 9.24 -0.06
N TRP A 304 4.64 8.85 0.44
CA TRP A 304 5.19 9.24 1.74
C TRP A 304 6.28 10.31 1.67
N SER A 305 6.22 11.15 0.63
CA SER A 305 7.07 12.32 0.38
C SER A 305 8.57 12.09 0.11
N VAL A 306 9.13 10.94 0.50
CA VAL A 306 10.53 10.58 0.22
C VAL A 306 10.84 10.62 -1.28
N SER A 307 11.93 11.32 -1.62
CA SER A 307 12.24 11.79 -2.97
C SER A 307 13.72 11.59 -3.31
N LEU A 308 14.12 10.34 -3.49
CA LEU A 308 15.48 9.96 -3.86
C LEU A 308 15.65 9.91 -5.39
N GLN A 309 16.75 10.48 -5.91
CA GLN A 309 17.12 10.32 -7.31
C GLN A 309 17.65 8.89 -7.59
N THR A 310 17.52 8.45 -8.85
CA THR A 310 18.04 7.15 -9.30
C THR A 310 19.56 7.09 -9.19
N GLN A 311 20.08 6.06 -8.54
CA GLN A 311 21.51 5.94 -8.27
C GLN A 311 22.33 5.70 -9.55
N GLY A 312 23.57 6.18 -9.54
CA GLY A 312 24.46 6.12 -10.71
C GLY A 312 24.77 4.70 -11.19
N PHE A 313 24.86 3.72 -10.27
CA PHE A 313 25.08 2.32 -10.64
C PHE A 313 23.87 1.70 -11.36
N VAL A 314 22.64 2.04 -10.96
CA VAL A 314 21.41 1.60 -11.64
C VAL A 314 21.31 2.21 -13.03
N ARG A 315 21.58 3.51 -13.15
CA ARG A 315 21.60 4.20 -14.45
C ARG A 315 22.67 3.61 -15.38
N SER A 316 23.82 3.24 -14.84
CA SER A 316 24.88 2.57 -15.58
C SER A 316 24.47 1.16 -16.03
N GLU A 317 23.73 0.41 -15.21
CA GLU A 317 23.15 -0.88 -15.59
C GLU A 317 22.18 -0.72 -16.78
N TRP A 318 21.27 0.26 -16.72
CA TRP A 318 20.32 0.53 -17.80
C TRP A 318 21.01 0.98 -19.09
N ALA A 319 22.04 1.83 -18.98
CA ALA A 319 22.84 2.26 -20.13
C ALA A 319 23.53 1.08 -20.83
N LYS A 320 24.08 0.13 -20.06
CA LYS A 320 24.70 -1.10 -20.60
C LYS A 320 23.70 -2.01 -21.31
N LYS A 321 22.41 -1.91 -21.02
CA LYS A 321 21.31 -2.60 -21.71
C LYS A 321 20.84 -1.87 -22.99
N GLY A 322 21.67 -1.00 -23.55
CA GLY A 322 21.38 -0.29 -24.80
C GLY A 322 20.54 0.98 -24.65
N LEU A 323 20.45 1.54 -23.44
CA LEU A 323 19.72 2.78 -23.14
C LEU A 323 20.66 3.89 -22.65
N PRO A 324 21.64 4.33 -23.46
CA PRO A 324 22.74 5.21 -23.02
C PRO A 324 22.29 6.59 -22.52
N PHE A 325 21.05 7.01 -22.84
CA PHE A 325 20.51 8.28 -22.38
C PHE A 325 20.40 8.36 -20.86
N PHE A 326 20.25 7.23 -20.14
CA PHE A 326 20.18 7.25 -18.68
C PHE A 326 21.44 7.81 -18.03
N THR A 327 22.61 7.69 -18.67
CA THR A 327 23.87 8.28 -18.19
C THR A 327 24.17 9.65 -18.81
N SER A 328 23.26 10.21 -19.60
CA SER A 328 23.44 11.52 -20.25
C SER A 328 23.23 12.69 -19.29
N ALA A 329 23.81 13.84 -19.63
CA ALA A 329 23.58 15.10 -18.93
C ALA A 329 22.12 15.58 -19.07
N GLN A 330 21.47 15.27 -20.19
CA GLN A 330 20.06 15.61 -20.41
C GLN A 330 19.15 14.86 -19.45
N PHE A 331 19.37 13.56 -19.22
CA PHE A 331 18.59 12.82 -18.23
C PHE A 331 18.87 13.28 -16.80
N GLN A 332 20.11 13.67 -16.48
CA GLN A 332 20.40 14.33 -15.20
C GLN A 332 19.59 15.62 -15.05
N SER A 333 19.51 16.44 -16.10
CA SER A 333 18.70 17.67 -16.10
C SER A 333 17.21 17.38 -15.87
N CYS A 334 16.68 16.24 -16.35
CA CYS A 334 15.31 15.81 -16.06
C CYS A 334 15.13 15.48 -14.56
N LEU A 335 16.08 14.77 -13.95
CA LEU A 335 16.06 14.46 -12.51
C LEU A 335 16.09 15.74 -11.66
N ASP A 336 16.96 16.67 -12.02
CA ASP A 336 17.14 17.93 -11.30
C ASP A 336 15.89 18.81 -11.46
N LYS A 337 15.39 18.98 -12.68
CA LYS A 337 14.15 19.75 -12.95
C LYS A 337 12.96 19.23 -12.14
N VAL A 338 12.77 17.92 -12.10
CA VAL A 338 11.67 17.31 -11.33
C VAL A 338 11.84 17.59 -9.83
N SER A 339 13.07 17.49 -9.32
CA SER A 339 13.40 17.76 -7.92
C SER A 339 13.16 19.24 -7.57
N ASP A 340 13.55 20.15 -8.47
CA ASP A 340 13.38 21.60 -8.32
C ASP A 340 11.90 22.01 -8.31
N VAL A 341 11.10 21.52 -9.25
CA VAL A 341 9.65 21.80 -9.33
C VAL A 341 8.93 21.40 -8.04
N MET A 342 9.39 20.33 -7.40
CA MET A 342 8.81 19.81 -6.17
C MET A 342 9.47 20.36 -4.89
N GLY A 343 10.52 21.17 -5.03
CA GLY A 343 11.33 21.70 -3.92
C GLY A 343 11.83 20.59 -3.00
N VAL A 344 12.43 19.55 -3.60
CA VAL A 344 12.97 18.40 -2.87
C VAL A 344 14.15 18.82 -1.99
N SER A 345 14.04 18.63 -0.68
CA SER A 345 15.10 18.95 0.28
C SER A 345 15.01 18.11 1.55
N SER A 346 16.15 17.94 2.24
CA SER A 346 16.24 17.38 3.59
C SER A 346 16.39 18.45 4.69
N ASP A 347 16.56 19.72 4.33
CA ASP A 347 16.96 20.79 5.27
C ASP A 347 15.88 21.14 6.29
N HIS A 348 14.61 20.89 5.96
CA HIS A 348 13.44 21.21 6.78
C HIS A 348 12.81 19.97 7.42
N VAL A 349 13.57 18.88 7.49
CA VAL A 349 13.08 17.63 8.04
C VAL A 349 13.13 17.65 9.56
N ARG A 350 11.96 17.46 10.18
CA ARG A 350 11.83 17.13 11.60
C ARG A 350 11.56 15.63 11.77
N HIS A 351 12.55 14.92 12.32
CA HIS A 351 12.40 13.50 12.62
C HIS A 351 11.45 13.27 13.81
N ASN A 352 10.58 12.26 13.70
CA ASN A 352 9.88 11.66 14.85
C ASN A 352 10.73 10.51 15.44
N HIS A 353 10.22 9.83 16.47
CA HIS A 353 10.97 8.81 17.21
C HIS A 353 11.52 7.70 16.30
N ARG A 354 10.69 7.03 15.47
CA ARG A 354 11.15 5.94 14.59
C ARG A 354 12.23 6.37 13.60
N ASN A 355 12.18 7.62 13.13
CA ASN A 355 13.20 8.14 12.23
C ASN A 355 14.52 8.45 12.98
N ARG A 356 14.44 8.89 14.24
CA ARG A 356 15.64 9.00 15.09
C ARG A 356 16.24 7.63 15.40
N VAL A 357 15.42 6.63 15.73
CA VAL A 357 15.87 5.24 15.94
C VAL A 357 16.71 4.75 14.76
N MET A 358 16.27 5.00 13.52
CA MET A 358 17.04 4.63 12.32
C MET A 358 18.40 5.33 12.26
N LEU A 359 18.45 6.66 12.45
CA LEU A 359 19.68 7.45 12.36
C LEU A 359 20.67 7.13 13.50
N ASP A 360 20.17 7.13 14.73
CA ASP A 360 20.96 6.94 15.94
C ASP A 360 21.44 5.50 16.06
N GLY A 361 20.57 4.54 15.77
CA GLY A 361 20.91 3.12 15.82
C GLY A 361 21.92 2.74 14.74
N ALA A 362 21.75 3.25 13.51
CA ALA A 362 22.75 3.05 12.46
C ALA A 362 24.11 3.66 12.85
N ARG A 363 24.12 4.87 13.42
CA ARG A 363 25.34 5.52 13.92
C ARG A 363 26.04 4.70 15.00
N LYS A 364 25.31 4.17 15.99
CA LYS A 364 25.87 3.28 17.04
C LYS A 364 26.49 2.01 16.47
N LEU A 365 25.97 1.51 15.36
CA LEU A 365 26.44 0.30 14.67
C LEU A 365 27.52 0.57 13.61
N GLY A 366 27.92 1.83 13.42
CA GLY A 366 28.89 2.21 12.39
C GLY A 366 28.34 2.11 10.96
N TRP A 367 27.02 2.15 10.79
CA TRP A 367 26.34 2.07 9.50
C TRP A 367 25.99 3.46 8.96
N HIS A 368 26.03 3.60 7.64
CA HIS A 368 25.66 4.83 6.98
C HIS A 368 24.14 5.01 6.95
N ALA A 369 23.67 6.12 7.54
CA ALA A 369 22.29 6.58 7.48
C ALA A 369 22.24 8.09 7.26
N ALA A 370 21.15 8.57 6.67
CA ALA A 370 20.96 9.97 6.33
C ALA A 370 19.49 10.40 6.42
N ALA A 371 19.27 11.71 6.51
CA ALA A 371 17.95 12.29 6.35
C ALA A 371 17.41 12.06 4.94
N ALA A 372 16.15 11.66 4.83
CA ALA A 372 15.50 11.41 3.55
C ALA A 372 14.98 12.72 2.94
N PRO A 373 15.42 13.12 1.73
CA PRO A 373 14.89 14.31 1.08
C PRO A 373 13.39 14.16 0.78
N GLN A 374 12.62 15.23 1.00
CA GLN A 374 11.16 15.25 0.89
C GLN A 374 10.69 16.24 -0.17
N ASN A 375 9.62 15.93 -0.91
CA ASN A 375 8.98 16.85 -1.86
C ASN A 375 8.00 17.84 -1.18
N THR A 376 8.47 18.61 -0.21
CA THR A 376 7.62 19.51 0.58
C THR A 376 7.71 20.96 0.15
N GLY A 377 8.33 21.26 -1.01
CA GLY A 377 8.48 22.63 -1.46
C GLY A 377 9.41 23.47 -0.58
N GLY A 378 10.36 22.83 0.11
CA GLY A 378 11.28 23.52 1.03
C GLY A 378 10.65 23.96 2.35
N THR A 379 9.55 23.34 2.80
CA THR A 379 8.96 23.61 4.12
C THR A 379 8.93 22.36 4.99
N GLU A 380 8.83 22.54 6.31
CA GLU A 380 8.57 21.43 7.24
C GLU A 380 7.17 20.85 6.98
N HIS A 381 7.07 19.51 6.99
CA HIS A 381 5.79 18.81 6.88
C HIS A 381 5.70 17.68 7.92
N TYR A 382 4.97 17.92 9.00
CA TYR A 382 4.91 17.03 10.17
C TYR A 382 3.50 16.45 10.36
N CYS A 383 2.95 15.72 9.39
CA CYS A 383 1.59 15.16 9.52
C CYS A 383 1.53 13.65 9.80
N GLY A 384 2.35 12.80 9.19
CA GLY A 384 2.26 11.34 9.33
C GLY A 384 1.09 10.65 8.63
N ARG A 385 0.19 11.40 7.96
CA ARG A 385 -1.02 10.91 7.29
C ARG A 385 -0.96 11.00 5.78
N CYS A 386 0.21 11.25 5.18
CA CYS A 386 0.36 11.38 3.73
C CYS A 386 -0.17 10.17 2.94
N HIS A 387 -0.18 8.98 3.57
CA HIS A 387 -0.81 7.76 3.05
C HIS A 387 -2.31 7.96 2.76
N LEU A 388 -3.02 8.73 3.57
CA LEU A 388 -4.45 9.00 3.43
C LEU A 388 -4.74 10.34 2.73
N GLY A 389 -3.74 10.90 2.04
CA GLY A 389 -3.80 12.19 1.37
C GLY A 389 -3.25 13.34 2.22
N CYS A 390 -2.81 14.41 1.56
CA CYS A 390 -2.16 15.55 2.22
C CYS A 390 -3.15 16.71 2.43
N GLY A 391 -3.58 16.91 3.67
CA GLY A 391 -4.52 17.97 4.04
C GLY A 391 -3.98 19.40 3.98
N SER A 392 -2.65 19.56 4.08
CA SER A 392 -1.99 20.88 4.10
C SER A 392 -1.47 21.33 2.73
N ALA A 393 -1.59 20.50 1.69
CA ALA A 393 -0.98 20.74 0.37
C ALA A 393 0.53 21.10 0.38
N ASP A 394 1.26 20.83 1.46
CA ASP A 394 2.71 21.04 1.51
C ASP A 394 3.45 19.99 0.68
N LYS A 395 2.96 18.74 0.70
CA LYS A 395 3.48 17.68 -0.16
C LYS A 395 3.19 18.03 -1.62
N LYS A 396 4.23 18.42 -2.36
CA LYS A 396 4.21 18.81 -3.77
C LYS A 396 4.12 17.58 -4.68
N GLY A 397 3.07 16.79 -4.46
CA GLY A 397 2.69 15.69 -5.34
C GLY A 397 2.04 16.17 -6.63
N THR A 398 1.67 15.23 -7.48
CA THR A 398 1.04 15.46 -8.79
C THR A 398 -0.17 16.39 -8.76
N ALA A 399 -1.10 16.16 -7.83
CA ALA A 399 -2.32 16.96 -7.68
C ALA A 399 -2.07 18.38 -7.13
N VAL A 400 -0.88 18.66 -6.60
CA VAL A 400 -0.54 19.94 -5.95
C VAL A 400 0.38 20.81 -6.82
N SER A 401 1.36 20.23 -7.53
CA SER A 401 2.36 21.02 -8.28
C SER A 401 2.37 20.78 -9.80
N TRP A 402 1.93 19.62 -10.28
CA TRP A 402 2.07 19.25 -11.70
C TRP A 402 0.79 19.44 -12.49
N LEU A 403 -0.31 18.82 -12.04
CA LEU A 403 -1.62 18.93 -12.69
C LEU A 403 -2.20 20.36 -12.61
N PRO A 404 -2.04 21.11 -11.50
CA PRO A 404 -2.42 22.53 -11.48
C PRO A 404 -1.69 23.35 -12.55
N ALA A 405 -0.37 23.19 -12.66
CA ALA A 405 0.43 23.89 -13.66
C ALA A 405 0.03 23.49 -15.10
N ALA A 406 -0.30 22.22 -15.34
CA ALA A 406 -0.83 21.79 -16.63
C ALA A 406 -2.17 22.46 -16.95
N ALA A 407 -3.09 22.52 -15.98
CA ALA A 407 -4.40 23.14 -16.15
C ALA A 407 -4.29 24.66 -16.36
N GLU A 408 -3.40 25.34 -15.64
CA GLU A 408 -3.07 26.76 -15.84
C GLU A 408 -2.48 27.03 -17.23
N ALA A 409 -1.71 26.09 -17.77
CA ALA A 409 -1.20 26.13 -19.15
C ALA A 409 -2.25 25.74 -20.20
N GLY A 410 -3.49 25.44 -19.80
CA GLY A 410 -4.62 25.18 -20.71
C GLY A 410 -4.95 23.70 -20.93
N ALA A 411 -4.37 22.77 -20.17
CA ALA A 411 -4.79 21.37 -20.21
C ALA A 411 -6.22 21.21 -19.67
N GLU A 412 -7.03 20.43 -20.38
CA GLU A 412 -8.38 20.08 -19.96
C GLU A 412 -8.37 18.73 -19.22
N CYS A 413 -9.31 18.54 -18.29
CA CYS A 413 -9.32 17.39 -17.39
C CYS A 413 -10.68 16.67 -17.35
N ILE A 414 -10.64 15.33 -17.31
CA ILE A 414 -11.78 14.46 -17.07
C ILE A 414 -11.43 13.49 -15.94
N GLU A 415 -12.22 13.51 -14.87
CA GLU A 415 -12.18 12.49 -13.82
C GLU A 415 -13.33 11.48 -14.03
N GLY A 416 -13.23 10.28 -13.46
CA GLY A 416 -14.24 9.24 -13.59
C GLY A 416 -14.30 8.55 -14.96
N LEU A 417 -13.32 8.74 -15.85
CA LEU A 417 -13.23 8.12 -17.17
C LEU A 417 -12.28 6.92 -17.16
N GLU A 418 -12.83 5.71 -17.12
CA GLU A 418 -12.08 4.47 -17.30
C GLU A 418 -11.87 4.19 -18.80
N VAL A 419 -10.64 4.37 -19.28
CA VAL A 419 -10.25 4.05 -20.66
C VAL A 419 -10.05 2.54 -20.80
N ASN A 420 -10.75 1.96 -21.77
CA ASN A 420 -10.71 0.52 -22.03
C ASN A 420 -9.65 0.15 -23.06
N GLU A 421 -9.55 0.93 -24.14
CA GLU A 421 -8.69 0.64 -25.28
C GLU A 421 -8.26 1.90 -26.05
N VAL A 422 -7.15 1.78 -26.76
CA VAL A 422 -6.63 2.70 -27.76
C VAL A 422 -7.21 2.32 -29.12
N THR A 423 -7.65 3.32 -29.89
CA THR A 423 -8.14 3.10 -31.26
C THR A 423 -7.01 3.25 -32.26
N PHE A 424 -7.06 2.46 -33.34
CA PHE A 424 -6.03 2.47 -34.38
C PHE A 424 -6.62 2.65 -35.79
N ASP A 425 -5.87 3.35 -36.63
CA ASP A 425 -5.97 3.26 -38.08
C ASP A 425 -4.91 2.26 -38.58
N THR A 426 -5.30 1.40 -39.51
CA THR A 426 -4.46 0.34 -40.11
C THR A 426 -4.49 0.35 -41.63
N THR A 427 -5.10 1.37 -42.24
CA THR A 427 -5.34 1.47 -43.69
C THR A 427 -4.04 1.43 -44.52
N ASP A 428 -2.98 2.08 -44.06
CA ASP A 428 -1.67 2.14 -44.74
C ASP A 428 -0.72 1.00 -44.30
N GLY A 429 -1.22 -0.03 -43.62
CA GLY A 429 -0.42 -1.17 -43.11
C GLY A 429 0.35 -0.88 -41.82
N ALA A 430 0.59 0.38 -41.47
CA ALA A 430 1.09 0.80 -40.16
C ALA A 430 -0.06 0.89 -39.13
N LYS A 431 0.18 0.43 -37.89
CA LYS A 431 -0.78 0.54 -36.79
C LYS A 431 -0.64 1.91 -36.10
N LYS A 432 -1.42 2.89 -36.55
CA LYS A 432 -1.36 4.29 -36.06
C LYS A 432 -2.45 4.56 -35.04
N ALA A 433 -2.08 4.97 -33.83
CA ALA A 433 -3.03 5.33 -32.79
C ALA A 433 -3.79 6.61 -33.18
N THR A 434 -5.11 6.59 -33.00
CA THR A 434 -6.02 7.69 -33.38
C THR A 434 -6.80 8.26 -32.21
N GLY A 435 -6.70 7.66 -31.03
CA GLY A 435 -7.54 8.05 -29.89
C GLY A 435 -7.72 6.94 -28.86
N VAL A 436 -8.70 7.14 -27.98
CA VAL A 436 -9.08 6.20 -26.93
C VAL A 436 -10.60 6.13 -26.78
N VAL A 437 -11.08 5.00 -26.27
CA VAL A 437 -12.48 4.80 -25.91
C VAL A 437 -12.57 4.36 -24.46
N GLY A 438 -13.52 4.94 -23.73
CA GLY A 438 -13.73 4.64 -22.32
C GLY A 438 -15.16 4.85 -21.85
N THR A 439 -15.38 4.51 -20.59
CA THR A 439 -16.64 4.71 -19.89
C THR A 439 -16.44 5.77 -18.82
N TRP A 440 -17.18 6.88 -18.94
CA TRP A 440 -17.20 7.94 -17.94
C TRP A 440 -18.36 7.75 -16.97
N VAL A 441 -18.10 7.96 -15.69
CA VAL A 441 -19.09 7.94 -14.61
C VAL A 441 -19.07 9.29 -13.89
N SER A 442 -20.23 9.96 -13.83
CA SER A 442 -20.38 11.26 -13.18
C SER A 442 -20.23 11.15 -11.67
N ARG A 443 -19.91 12.26 -10.98
CA ARG A 443 -20.22 12.37 -9.54
C ARG A 443 -21.73 12.25 -9.29
N ASP A 444 -22.09 12.02 -8.03
CA ASP A 444 -23.50 12.05 -7.61
C ASP A 444 -24.03 13.49 -7.48
N ALA A 445 -25.33 13.64 -7.24
CA ALA A 445 -26.00 14.94 -7.17
C ALA A 445 -25.46 15.86 -6.05
N THR A 446 -24.73 15.31 -5.07
CA THR A 446 -24.09 16.07 -3.99
C THR A 446 -22.63 16.43 -4.28
N GLY A 447 -22.10 16.03 -5.46
CA GLY A 447 -20.69 16.15 -5.79
C GLY A 447 -19.80 15.09 -5.11
N SER A 448 -20.40 14.07 -4.50
CA SER A 448 -19.72 12.91 -3.92
C SER A 448 -19.61 11.77 -4.95
N VAL A 449 -19.05 10.65 -4.51
CA VAL A 449 -18.89 9.41 -5.29
C VAL A 449 -19.38 8.19 -4.49
N SER A 450 -20.16 8.43 -3.44
CA SER A 450 -20.64 7.42 -2.49
C SER A 450 -21.90 6.70 -2.94
N SER A 451 -22.70 7.33 -3.81
CA SER A 451 -23.94 6.71 -4.29
C SER A 451 -23.68 5.52 -5.22
N PRO A 452 -24.62 4.56 -5.30
CA PRO A 452 -24.52 3.45 -6.24
C PRO A 452 -24.39 3.90 -7.70
N LEU A 453 -23.74 3.08 -8.53
CA LEU A 453 -23.59 3.35 -9.96
C LEU A 453 -24.94 3.56 -10.68
N SER A 454 -26.02 2.91 -10.22
CA SER A 454 -27.37 3.06 -10.78
C SER A 454 -27.96 4.46 -10.60
N GLU A 455 -27.43 5.27 -9.70
CA GLU A 455 -27.86 6.64 -9.42
C GLU A 455 -26.95 7.69 -10.08
N ARG A 456 -25.92 7.25 -10.81
CA ARG A 456 -24.91 8.11 -11.41
C ARG A 456 -24.96 8.00 -12.92
N THR A 457 -24.67 9.11 -13.60
CA THR A 457 -24.71 9.13 -15.06
C THR A 457 -23.50 8.39 -15.61
N THR A 458 -23.73 7.46 -16.54
CA THR A 458 -22.68 6.74 -17.26
C THR A 458 -22.74 7.11 -18.73
N ARG A 459 -21.58 7.41 -19.34
CA ARG A 459 -21.48 7.76 -20.77
C ARG A 459 -20.32 7.02 -21.43
N LYS A 460 -20.53 6.56 -22.66
CA LYS A 460 -19.41 6.17 -23.53
C LYS A 460 -18.72 7.43 -24.04
N VAL A 461 -17.40 7.49 -23.92
CA VAL A 461 -16.58 8.61 -24.40
C VAL A 461 -15.59 8.11 -25.44
N VAL A 462 -15.53 8.80 -26.57
CA VAL A 462 -14.58 8.58 -27.66
C VAL A 462 -13.75 9.85 -27.82
N ILE A 463 -12.43 9.73 -27.65
CA ILE A 463 -11.50 10.85 -27.74
C ILE A 463 -10.58 10.58 -28.91
N LYS A 464 -10.61 11.42 -29.95
CA LYS A 464 -9.63 11.37 -31.03
C LYS A 464 -8.42 12.24 -30.67
N ALA A 465 -7.23 11.75 -30.95
CA ALA A 465 -5.99 12.46 -30.69
C ALA A 465 -4.92 12.16 -31.74
N LYS A 466 -4.02 13.11 -31.99
CA LYS A 466 -2.85 12.90 -32.86
C LYS A 466 -1.83 11.99 -32.20
N LYS A 467 -1.73 12.05 -30.86
CA LYS A 467 -0.85 11.22 -30.03
C LYS A 467 -1.61 10.74 -28.79
N VAL A 468 -1.37 9.50 -28.39
CA VAL A 468 -1.95 8.87 -27.20
C VAL A 468 -0.82 8.53 -26.23
N ILE A 469 -0.91 9.00 -25.00
CA ILE A 469 0.04 8.69 -23.92
C ILE A 469 -0.69 7.85 -22.87
N VAL A 470 -0.24 6.62 -22.67
CA VAL A 470 -0.70 5.73 -21.61
C VAL A 470 0.16 5.95 -20.37
N ALA A 471 -0.46 6.30 -19.25
CA ALA A 471 0.18 6.62 -17.98
C ALA A 471 -0.60 6.07 -16.77
N CYS A 472 -1.19 4.87 -16.92
CA CYS A 472 -2.05 4.22 -15.94
C CYS A 472 -1.28 3.49 -14.81
N GLY A 473 0.04 3.51 -14.83
CA GLY A 473 0.91 2.80 -13.89
C GLY A 473 1.10 1.32 -14.23
N SER A 474 2.04 0.67 -13.55
CA SER A 474 2.51 -0.67 -13.92
C SER A 474 1.49 -1.80 -13.76
N LEU A 475 0.36 -1.56 -13.11
CA LEU A 475 -0.72 -2.55 -13.05
C LEU A 475 -1.70 -2.43 -14.22
N TRP A 476 -1.96 -1.20 -14.70
CA TRP A 476 -3.05 -0.94 -15.66
C TRP A 476 -2.56 -0.63 -17.07
N SER A 477 -1.42 0.05 -17.24
CA SER A 477 -0.85 0.35 -18.56
C SER A 477 -0.68 -0.90 -19.44
N PRO A 478 -0.11 -2.02 -18.97
CA PRO A 478 -0.05 -3.23 -19.80
C PRO A 478 -1.44 -3.76 -20.16
N LEU A 479 -2.42 -3.64 -19.27
CA LEU A 479 -3.78 -4.11 -19.52
C LEU A 479 -4.52 -3.26 -20.56
N VAL A 480 -4.33 -1.94 -20.56
CA VAL A 480 -4.86 -1.07 -21.62
C VAL A 480 -4.25 -1.46 -22.96
N LEU A 481 -2.94 -1.71 -23.03
CA LEU A 481 -2.27 -2.15 -24.27
C LEU A 481 -2.79 -3.51 -24.76
N LEU A 482 -2.94 -4.49 -23.87
CA LEU A 482 -3.49 -5.82 -24.20
C LEU A 482 -4.94 -5.73 -24.68
N LYS A 483 -5.78 -4.95 -23.99
CA LYS A 483 -7.19 -4.71 -24.38
C LYS A 483 -7.30 -4.01 -25.74
N SER A 484 -6.31 -3.21 -26.10
CA SER A 484 -6.20 -2.56 -27.41
C SER A 484 -5.73 -3.50 -28.54
N GLY A 485 -5.58 -4.80 -28.27
CA GLY A 485 -5.20 -5.81 -29.27
C GLY A 485 -3.70 -5.83 -29.62
N LEU A 486 -2.83 -5.33 -28.75
CA LEU A 486 -1.38 -5.48 -28.92
C LEU A 486 -0.92 -6.85 -28.42
N THR A 487 0.01 -7.46 -29.16
CA THR A 487 0.43 -8.86 -28.96
C THR A 487 1.91 -9.01 -28.58
N ASN A 488 2.61 -7.91 -28.32
CA ASN A 488 4.00 -7.95 -27.86
C ASN A 488 4.08 -8.75 -26.55
N ARG A 489 4.86 -9.85 -26.56
CA ARG A 489 5.00 -10.80 -25.45
C ARG A 489 5.55 -10.21 -24.15
N HIS A 490 6.17 -9.02 -24.22
CA HIS A 490 6.73 -8.33 -23.06
C HIS A 490 5.69 -7.50 -22.31
N ILE A 491 4.50 -7.27 -22.88
CA ILE A 491 3.44 -6.52 -22.21
C ILE A 491 2.98 -7.28 -20.95
N GLY A 492 3.05 -6.61 -19.80
CA GLY A 492 2.71 -7.17 -18.49
C GLY A 492 3.85 -7.92 -17.81
N GLN A 493 4.93 -8.23 -18.52
CA GLN A 493 6.10 -8.93 -17.96
C GLN A 493 7.02 -7.97 -17.21
N ASN A 494 7.90 -8.49 -16.35
CA ASN A 494 8.92 -7.71 -15.65
C ASN A 494 8.37 -6.73 -14.61
N LEU A 495 7.38 -7.19 -13.85
CA LEU A 495 6.92 -6.48 -12.67
C LEU A 495 8.00 -6.49 -11.58
N TYR A 496 8.52 -5.30 -11.30
CA TYR A 496 9.37 -5.01 -10.13
C TYR A 496 8.52 -4.28 -9.07
N VAL A 497 8.67 -4.65 -7.81
CA VAL A 497 7.89 -4.17 -6.68
C VAL A 497 8.67 -3.71 -5.46
N HIS A 498 10.00 -3.85 -5.37
CA HIS A 498 10.73 -3.62 -4.11
C HIS A 498 10.10 -4.35 -2.90
N PRO A 499 10.15 -5.70 -2.85
CA PRO A 499 9.49 -6.45 -1.80
C PRO A 499 10.11 -6.13 -0.42
N CYS A 500 9.25 -5.90 0.57
CA CYS A 500 9.66 -5.52 1.92
C CYS A 500 9.24 -6.57 2.96
N ASN A 501 10.15 -6.98 3.85
CA ASN A 501 9.75 -7.58 5.13
C ASN A 501 9.75 -6.50 6.23
N MET A 502 8.90 -6.69 7.24
CA MET A 502 8.67 -5.71 8.30
C MET A 502 9.31 -6.14 9.62
N VAL A 503 9.80 -5.15 10.36
CA VAL A 503 10.20 -5.27 11.77
C VAL A 503 9.40 -4.26 12.58
N GLY A 504 8.82 -4.71 13.68
CA GLY A 504 8.15 -3.87 14.66
C GLY A 504 8.86 -3.94 16.00
N ALA A 505 8.86 -2.84 16.75
CA ALA A 505 9.45 -2.82 18.08
C ALA A 505 8.65 -1.93 19.04
N TYR A 506 8.76 -2.20 20.34
CA TYR A 506 8.12 -1.44 21.41
C TYR A 506 9.16 -0.82 22.34
N TRP A 507 8.88 0.40 22.82
CA TRP A 507 9.71 1.14 23.77
C TRP A 507 8.93 1.51 25.01
N LYS A 508 9.62 1.64 26.14
CA LYS A 508 9.02 2.13 27.39
C LYS A 508 8.43 3.54 27.27
N GLU A 509 9.09 4.39 26.49
CA GLU A 509 8.61 5.75 26.25
C GLU A 509 7.46 5.77 25.26
N GLU A 510 6.59 6.76 25.41
CA GLU A 510 5.48 6.97 24.50
C GLU A 510 5.98 7.67 23.23
N VAL A 511 5.69 7.10 22.06
CA VAL A 511 6.26 7.55 20.77
C VAL A 511 5.22 8.08 19.79
N THR A 512 3.92 7.85 20.03
CA THR A 512 2.79 8.29 19.20
C THR A 512 3.04 8.07 17.70
N PRO A 513 3.13 6.81 17.25
CA PRO A 513 3.79 6.52 15.98
C PRO A 513 3.06 7.04 14.74
N TRP A 514 1.78 7.35 14.81
CA TRP A 514 1.07 7.94 13.68
C TRP A 514 1.44 9.41 13.41
N GLU A 515 2.14 10.10 14.33
CA GLU A 515 2.55 11.50 14.19
C GLU A 515 3.89 11.69 13.47
N GLY A 516 4.05 12.84 12.80
CA GLY A 516 5.28 13.26 12.12
C GLY A 516 5.58 12.53 10.82
N GLY A 517 6.60 13.00 10.09
CA GLY A 517 6.92 12.48 8.75
C GLY A 517 7.07 10.95 8.68
N ILE A 518 6.56 10.34 7.61
CA ILE A 518 6.53 8.88 7.46
C ILE A 518 7.94 8.31 7.32
N ILE A 519 8.59 8.61 6.19
CA ILE A 519 9.99 8.26 5.91
C ILE A 519 10.79 9.56 5.83
N THR A 520 11.49 9.90 6.90
CA THR A 520 12.39 11.05 6.96
C THR A 520 13.85 10.66 7.16
N SER A 521 14.15 9.37 7.22
CA SER A 521 15.49 8.81 7.38
C SER A 521 15.58 7.46 6.67
N TYR A 522 16.79 7.07 6.30
CA TYR A 522 17.09 5.75 5.73
C TYR A 522 18.51 5.31 6.10
N CYS A 523 18.78 4.00 6.03
CA CYS A 523 20.12 3.42 6.13
C CYS A 523 20.46 2.63 4.84
N THR A 524 21.68 2.83 4.32
CA THR A 524 22.13 2.26 3.04
C THR A 524 23.26 1.26 3.17
N ALA A 525 23.69 0.91 4.39
CA ALA A 525 24.81 0.01 4.62
C ALA A 525 24.66 -1.37 3.95
N PHE A 526 23.44 -1.75 3.56
CA PHE A 526 23.10 -3.03 2.96
C PHE A 526 22.61 -2.92 1.51
N GLU A 527 22.73 -1.78 0.83
CA GLU A 527 22.10 -1.59 -0.50
C GLU A 527 22.82 -2.29 -1.67
N ASN A 528 24.01 -2.84 -1.41
CA ASN A 528 24.88 -3.45 -2.42
C ASN A 528 25.54 -4.75 -1.88
N LEU A 529 24.73 -5.71 -1.46
CA LEU A 529 25.19 -6.97 -0.85
C LEU A 529 25.89 -7.91 -1.84
N ASP A 530 25.55 -7.81 -3.12
CA ASP A 530 26.14 -8.64 -4.18
C ASP A 530 27.29 -7.96 -4.94
N ASN A 531 27.66 -6.74 -4.58
CA ASN A 531 28.59 -5.88 -5.32
C ASN A 531 28.15 -5.54 -6.76
N ALA A 532 26.88 -5.78 -7.11
CA ALA A 532 26.27 -5.43 -8.41
C ALA A 532 25.06 -4.49 -8.25
N GLY A 533 24.90 -3.90 -7.06
CA GLY A 533 23.88 -2.93 -6.73
C GLY A 533 22.56 -3.56 -6.29
N HIS A 534 22.52 -4.84 -5.91
CA HIS A 534 21.33 -5.45 -5.29
C HIS A 534 21.55 -5.63 -3.79
N GLY A 535 20.53 -5.32 -3.02
CA GLY A 535 20.58 -5.28 -1.57
C GLY A 535 19.34 -4.62 -0.99
N VAL A 536 19.47 -4.15 0.24
CA VAL A 536 18.36 -3.62 1.04
C VAL A 536 18.64 -2.20 1.50
N LYS A 537 17.62 -1.35 1.38
CA LYS A 537 17.55 -0.06 2.07
C LYS A 537 16.65 -0.21 3.29
N LEU A 538 17.12 0.27 4.44
CA LEU A 538 16.36 0.18 5.69
C LEU A 538 15.65 1.51 5.91
N GLU A 539 14.34 1.46 6.14
CA GLU A 539 13.51 2.65 6.27
C GLU A 539 12.48 2.48 7.39
N PRO A 540 12.12 3.55 8.12
CA PRO A 540 10.88 3.57 8.87
C PRO A 540 9.68 3.46 7.92
N THR A 541 8.52 3.02 8.41
CA THR A 541 7.32 2.86 7.57
C THR A 541 6.13 3.68 8.05
N CYS A 542 5.06 3.69 7.26
CA CYS A 542 3.77 4.26 7.66
C CYS A 542 3.31 3.59 8.95
N ALA A 543 2.92 4.39 9.94
CA ALA A 543 2.38 3.88 11.19
C ALA A 543 0.97 4.43 11.39
N VAL A 544 0.14 4.27 10.36
CA VAL A 544 -1.31 4.26 10.50
C VAL A 544 -1.71 2.83 10.92
N PRO A 545 -2.59 2.63 11.92
CA PRO A 545 -2.76 1.35 12.60
C PRO A 545 -2.90 0.14 11.67
N TYR A 546 -3.84 0.20 10.71
CA TYR A 546 -4.12 -0.93 9.81
C TYR A 546 -2.95 -1.27 8.87
N THR A 547 -2.02 -0.35 8.64
CA THR A 547 -0.88 -0.56 7.73
C THR A 547 0.26 -1.36 8.36
N VAL A 548 0.33 -1.38 9.70
CA VAL A 548 1.40 -2.06 10.46
C VAL A 548 0.88 -3.24 11.27
N LEU A 549 -0.16 -3.04 12.08
CA LEU A 549 -0.62 -4.07 13.01
C LEU A 549 -1.34 -5.24 12.30
N THR A 550 -1.90 -5.01 11.10
CA THR A 550 -2.47 -6.08 10.26
C THR A 550 -1.41 -7.07 9.75
N SER A 551 -0.16 -6.62 9.62
CA SER A 551 0.97 -7.43 9.15
C SER A 551 1.69 -8.14 10.30
N MET A 552 1.37 -7.79 11.55
CA MET A 552 1.96 -8.41 12.73
C MET A 552 1.47 -9.85 12.86
N PRO A 553 2.37 -10.84 13.10
CA PRO A 553 1.97 -12.23 13.29
C PRO A 553 0.94 -12.38 14.42
N TRP A 554 -0.20 -12.96 14.08
CA TRP A 554 -1.22 -13.36 15.04
C TRP A 554 -0.75 -14.60 15.78
N HIS A 555 -0.91 -14.69 17.10
CA HIS A 555 -0.66 -15.91 17.88
C HIS A 555 -1.94 -16.39 18.59
N SER A 556 -2.77 -15.43 19.00
CA SER A 556 -4.09 -15.62 19.62
C SER A 556 -4.87 -14.31 19.54
N GLY A 557 -6.16 -14.38 19.85
CA GLY A 557 -7.00 -13.21 20.07
C GLY A 557 -6.44 -12.31 21.17
N LEU A 558 -6.03 -12.90 22.30
CA LEU A 558 -5.47 -12.18 23.44
C LEU A 558 -4.18 -11.44 23.06
N SER A 559 -3.21 -12.13 22.46
CA SER A 559 -1.93 -11.52 22.06
C SER A 559 -2.13 -10.37 21.07
N SER A 560 -3.07 -10.52 20.13
CA SER A 560 -3.40 -9.47 19.15
C SER A 560 -4.01 -8.23 19.81
N LYS A 561 -4.92 -8.41 20.77
CA LYS A 561 -5.51 -7.32 21.55
C LYS A 561 -4.45 -6.61 22.40
N LEU A 562 -3.56 -7.35 23.06
CA LEU A 562 -2.47 -6.78 23.86
C LEU A 562 -1.45 -6.02 23.02
N ALA A 563 -1.07 -6.55 21.84
CA ALA A 563 -0.20 -5.85 20.91
C ALA A 563 -0.81 -4.52 20.44
N ALA A 564 -2.11 -4.51 20.11
CA ALA A 564 -2.82 -3.30 19.73
C ALA A 564 -2.91 -2.26 20.87
N LEU A 565 -3.02 -2.67 22.13
CA LEU A 565 -2.99 -1.73 23.27
C LEU A 565 -1.63 -1.06 23.47
N LYS A 566 -0.53 -1.75 23.17
CA LYS A 566 0.83 -1.20 23.24
C LYS A 566 1.16 -0.23 22.09
N TYR A 567 0.22 0.01 21.18
CA TYR A 567 0.47 0.74 19.93
C TYR A 567 1.06 2.16 20.12
N ARG A 568 0.75 2.87 21.20
CA ARG A 568 1.34 4.20 21.50
C ARG A 568 2.87 4.18 21.68
N HIS A 569 3.43 2.99 21.92
CA HIS A 569 4.82 2.72 22.23
C HIS A 569 5.55 2.01 21.07
N PHE A 570 4.86 1.82 19.93
CA PHE A 570 5.33 1.03 18.81
C PHE A 570 6.12 1.83 17.78
N GLY A 571 7.06 1.20 17.07
CA GLY A 571 7.70 1.71 15.87
C GLY A 571 7.83 0.62 14.80
N GLY A 572 7.49 0.95 13.55
CA GLY A 572 7.54 0.04 12.42
C GLY A 572 8.61 0.42 11.39
N PHE A 573 9.27 -0.60 10.84
CA PHE A 573 10.37 -0.48 9.88
C PHE A 573 10.23 -1.52 8.76
N ILE A 574 10.84 -1.22 7.62
CA ILE A 574 10.88 -2.09 6.44
C ILE A 574 12.31 -2.32 5.97
N ALA A 575 12.57 -3.56 5.59
CA ALA A 575 13.74 -3.96 4.83
C ALA A 575 13.35 -3.96 3.34
N LEU A 576 13.58 -2.83 2.65
CA LEU A 576 13.19 -2.64 1.26
C LEU A 576 14.27 -3.18 0.33
N THR A 577 13.97 -4.27 -0.38
CA THR A 577 14.94 -4.93 -1.25
C THR A 577 14.86 -4.40 -2.67
N ARG A 578 16.00 -4.04 -3.26
CA ARG A 578 16.12 -3.89 -4.71
C ARG A 578 16.26 -5.27 -5.33
N GLU A 579 15.14 -5.82 -5.76
CA GLU A 579 15.07 -7.16 -6.30
C GLU A 579 15.69 -7.28 -7.69
N ARG A 580 16.27 -8.45 -7.95
CA ARG A 580 16.82 -8.84 -9.25
C ARG A 580 15.75 -9.49 -10.13
N ASP A 581 14.95 -10.38 -9.54
CA ASP A 581 14.06 -11.26 -10.27
C ASP A 581 12.61 -10.73 -10.26
N PRO A 582 12.01 -10.46 -11.42
CA PRO A 582 10.70 -9.85 -11.50
C PRO A 582 9.54 -10.86 -11.55
N GLY A 583 8.33 -10.36 -11.33
CA GLY A 583 7.07 -11.07 -11.63
C GLY A 583 6.41 -10.57 -12.92
N TYR A 584 5.10 -10.71 -13.00
CA TYR A 584 4.29 -10.20 -14.11
C TYR A 584 2.85 -9.86 -13.68
N VAL A 585 2.17 -9.07 -14.52
CA VAL A 585 0.78 -8.66 -14.38
C VAL A 585 0.00 -9.12 -15.61
N TYR A 586 -1.23 -9.59 -15.41
CA TYR A 586 -2.11 -10.02 -16.49
C TYR A 586 -3.58 -9.68 -16.16
N PRO A 587 -4.47 -9.57 -17.16
CA PRO A 587 -5.89 -9.32 -16.90
C PRO A 587 -6.56 -10.56 -16.31
N ASP A 588 -7.36 -10.36 -15.27
CA ASP A 588 -8.33 -11.36 -14.81
C ASP A 588 -9.31 -11.68 -15.94
N SER A 589 -9.48 -12.96 -16.26
CA SER A 589 -10.24 -13.40 -17.43
C SER A 589 -11.72 -13.03 -17.41
N ARG A 590 -12.28 -12.70 -16.24
CA ARG A 590 -13.70 -12.34 -16.09
C ARG A 590 -13.90 -10.84 -15.88
N THR A 591 -13.10 -10.24 -15.01
CA THR A 591 -13.28 -8.83 -14.62
C THR A 591 -12.40 -7.87 -15.42
N GLY A 592 -11.35 -8.36 -16.08
CA GLY A 592 -10.37 -7.54 -16.77
C GLY A 592 -9.53 -6.66 -15.84
N ARG A 593 -9.57 -6.89 -14.52
CA ARG A 593 -8.74 -6.22 -13.50
C ARG A 593 -7.33 -6.81 -13.44
N PRO A 594 -6.32 -6.07 -12.94
CA PRO A 594 -4.97 -6.59 -12.78
C PRO A 594 -4.90 -7.79 -11.83
N ARG A 595 -4.18 -8.83 -12.26
CA ARG A 595 -3.72 -9.97 -11.44
C ARG A 595 -2.21 -9.93 -11.34
N ILE A 596 -1.69 -10.23 -10.16
CA ILE A 596 -0.28 -10.09 -9.82
C ILE A 596 0.32 -11.47 -9.56
N ALA A 597 1.23 -11.89 -10.43
CA ALA A 597 2.04 -13.08 -10.23
C ALA A 597 3.45 -12.64 -9.83
N TYR A 598 3.75 -12.74 -8.54
CA TYR A 598 5.06 -12.35 -8.00
C TYR A 598 5.39 -13.19 -6.77
N THR A 599 6.55 -13.82 -6.78
CA THR A 599 7.12 -14.54 -5.64
C THR A 599 8.58 -14.12 -5.50
N PRO A 600 9.02 -13.58 -4.35
CA PRO A 600 10.43 -13.23 -4.13
C PRO A 600 11.35 -14.43 -4.35
N SER A 601 12.41 -14.24 -5.14
CA SER A 601 13.41 -15.26 -5.42
C SER A 601 14.24 -15.60 -4.18
N ASP A 602 14.87 -16.77 -4.14
CA ASP A 602 15.78 -17.12 -3.03
C ASP A 602 16.93 -16.12 -2.86
N PHE A 603 17.37 -15.51 -3.96
CA PHE A 603 18.40 -14.48 -3.95
C PHE A 603 17.90 -13.20 -3.25
N ASP A 604 16.76 -12.68 -3.67
CA ASP A 604 16.19 -11.44 -3.12
C ASP A 604 15.76 -11.64 -1.65
N ARG A 605 15.25 -12.84 -1.34
CA ARG A 605 14.91 -13.23 0.03
C ARG A 605 16.10 -13.23 0.97
N ALA A 606 17.25 -13.75 0.52
CA ALA A 606 18.47 -13.78 1.33
C ALA A 606 18.92 -12.36 1.69
N HIS A 607 18.91 -11.43 0.73
CA HIS A 607 19.20 -10.02 1.00
C HIS A 607 18.19 -9.40 1.96
N THR A 608 16.89 -9.60 1.71
CA THR A 608 15.82 -9.07 2.57
C THR A 608 15.99 -9.51 4.02
N LEU A 609 16.39 -10.78 4.24
CA LEU A 609 16.62 -11.33 5.58
C LEU A 609 17.77 -10.62 6.30
N GLU A 610 18.87 -10.29 5.61
CA GLU A 610 19.94 -9.48 6.21
C GLU A 610 19.43 -8.10 6.65
N GLY A 611 18.53 -7.50 5.87
CA GLY A 611 17.87 -6.25 6.24
C GLY A 611 17.01 -6.36 7.50
N VAL A 612 16.27 -7.47 7.66
CA VAL A 612 15.48 -7.75 8.88
C VAL A 612 16.40 -7.89 10.10
N ILE A 613 17.50 -8.62 9.96
CA ILE A 613 18.50 -8.76 11.03
C ILE A 613 19.13 -7.40 11.38
N ALA A 614 19.42 -6.57 10.38
CA ALA A 614 19.96 -5.24 10.59
C ALA A 614 18.98 -4.31 11.32
N LEU A 615 17.69 -4.33 10.93
CA LEU A 615 16.65 -3.57 11.62
C LEU A 615 16.48 -4.02 13.08
N ALA A 616 16.50 -5.32 13.35
CA ALA A 616 16.44 -5.83 14.71
C ALA A 616 17.61 -5.32 15.55
N LYS A 617 18.83 -5.28 14.99
CA LYS A 617 20.01 -4.72 15.67
C LYS A 617 19.86 -3.23 15.95
N ILE A 618 19.32 -2.45 15.00
CA ILE A 618 19.00 -1.03 15.20
C ILE A 618 18.02 -0.86 16.37
N CYS A 619 16.89 -1.58 16.36
CA CYS A 619 15.92 -1.51 17.46
C CYS A 619 16.55 -1.91 18.80
N TYR A 620 17.41 -2.93 18.80
CA TYR A 620 18.08 -3.39 20.01
C TYR A 620 19.01 -2.32 20.61
N VAL A 621 19.88 -1.68 19.82
CA VAL A 621 20.80 -0.65 20.35
C VAL A 621 20.11 0.67 20.68
N GLU A 622 18.89 0.85 20.21
CA GLU A 622 17.99 1.96 20.56
C GLU A 622 17.06 1.61 21.74
N GLY A 623 17.33 0.52 22.46
CA GLY A 623 16.68 0.22 23.74
C GLY A 623 15.25 -0.31 23.61
N ALA A 624 14.87 -0.89 22.47
CA ALA A 624 13.57 -1.56 22.35
C ALA A 624 13.43 -2.67 23.41
N GLU A 625 12.28 -2.71 24.09
CA GLU A 625 11.94 -3.73 25.10
C GLU A 625 11.44 -5.02 24.43
N GLU A 626 10.81 -4.90 23.26
CA GLU A 626 10.30 -6.01 22.49
C GLU A 626 10.54 -5.79 21.00
N ILE A 627 10.97 -6.82 20.27
CA ILE A 627 11.25 -6.77 18.83
C ILE A 627 10.56 -7.94 18.12
N HIS A 628 9.80 -7.62 17.08
CA HIS A 628 9.11 -8.57 16.23
C HIS A 628 9.67 -8.51 14.81
N ALA A 629 10.29 -9.59 14.35
CA ALA A 629 10.33 -9.85 12.91
C ALA A 629 8.95 -10.42 12.51
N PHE A 630 8.32 -9.85 11.49
CA PHE A 630 6.93 -10.21 11.12
C PHE A 630 6.85 -11.54 10.36
N PHE A 631 7.44 -12.60 10.92
CA PHE A 631 7.46 -13.95 10.39
C PHE A 631 6.50 -14.84 11.20
N PRO A 632 5.51 -15.49 10.56
CA PRO A 632 4.60 -16.37 11.28
C PRO A 632 5.34 -17.55 11.95
N GLY A 633 4.99 -17.82 13.21
CA GLY A 633 5.60 -18.88 14.02
C GLY A 633 6.93 -18.50 14.68
N LEU A 634 7.28 -17.22 14.69
CA LEU A 634 8.43 -16.67 15.40
C LEU A 634 7.97 -15.81 16.58
N GLU A 635 8.40 -16.19 17.78
CA GLU A 635 8.17 -15.40 18.99
C GLU A 635 8.95 -14.08 18.97
N PRO A 636 8.44 -13.01 19.58
CA PRO A 636 9.21 -11.77 19.75
C PRO A 636 10.46 -11.99 20.59
N PHE A 637 11.47 -11.16 20.34
CA PHE A 637 12.52 -10.94 21.32
C PHE A 637 11.95 -10.06 22.42
N VAL A 638 12.05 -10.51 23.67
CA VAL A 638 11.72 -9.72 24.87
C VAL A 638 13.01 -9.46 25.62
N ARG A 639 13.35 -8.19 25.83
CA ARG A 639 14.57 -7.79 26.53
C ARG A 639 14.50 -8.21 28.00
N GLY A 640 15.49 -9.00 28.43
CA GLY A 640 15.70 -9.30 29.84
C GLY A 640 16.56 -8.22 30.54
N GLU A 641 16.70 -8.33 31.86
CA GLU A 641 17.58 -7.45 32.66
C GLU A 641 19.08 -7.79 32.55
N ALA A 642 19.47 -8.59 31.56
CA ALA A 642 20.81 -9.15 31.46
C ALA A 642 21.88 -8.06 31.28
N LYS A 643 22.69 -7.87 32.31
CA LYS A 643 23.94 -7.10 32.28
C LYS A 643 25.09 -8.06 32.00
N ASN A 644 26.14 -7.61 31.31
CA ASN A 644 27.35 -8.41 31.15
C ASN A 644 28.06 -8.62 32.52
N GLU A 645 29.12 -9.44 32.56
CA GLU A 645 29.89 -9.73 33.79
C GLU A 645 30.48 -8.48 34.47
N GLU A 646 30.56 -7.35 33.75
CA GLU A 646 31.07 -6.05 34.19
C GLU A 646 29.96 -5.04 34.56
N GLY A 647 28.68 -5.42 34.42
CA GLY A 647 27.53 -4.57 34.74
C GLY A 647 27.08 -3.61 33.64
N GLU A 648 27.68 -3.68 32.44
CA GLU A 648 27.33 -2.90 31.25
C GLU A 648 26.33 -3.65 30.35
N GLU A 649 25.63 -2.94 29.46
CA GLU A 649 24.78 -3.57 28.46
C GLU A 649 25.66 -4.32 27.43
N ALA A 650 25.37 -5.60 27.20
CA ALA A 650 26.15 -6.46 26.29
C ALA A 650 26.07 -6.05 24.80
N GLY A 651 25.31 -5.00 24.47
CA GLY A 651 25.06 -4.55 23.11
C GLY A 651 24.50 -5.66 22.23
N VAL A 652 24.77 -5.61 20.92
CA VAL A 652 24.29 -6.64 19.98
C VAL A 652 24.89 -8.04 20.19
N ASN A 653 25.85 -8.19 21.12
CA ASN A 653 26.47 -9.47 21.47
C ASN A 653 25.80 -10.14 22.68
N ASP A 654 24.69 -9.60 23.18
CA ASP A 654 23.82 -10.27 24.14
C ASP A 654 23.50 -11.70 23.66
N PRO A 655 23.84 -12.75 24.46
CA PRO A 655 23.60 -14.14 24.07
C PRO A 655 22.14 -14.44 23.77
N ALA A 656 21.19 -13.87 24.52
CA ALA A 656 19.77 -14.09 24.30
C ALA A 656 19.30 -13.46 22.97
N PHE A 657 19.76 -12.23 22.70
CA PHE A 657 19.47 -11.56 21.43
C PHE A 657 20.10 -12.28 20.24
N THR A 658 21.34 -12.71 20.37
CA THR A 658 22.06 -13.46 19.33
C THR A 658 21.35 -14.78 19.03
N ALA A 659 20.94 -15.53 20.06
CA ALA A 659 20.16 -16.76 19.89
C ALA A 659 18.81 -16.49 19.19
N TRP A 660 18.15 -15.38 19.50
CA TRP A 660 16.93 -14.99 18.81
C TRP A 660 17.18 -14.61 17.33
N LEU A 661 18.29 -13.93 17.01
CA LEU A 661 18.65 -13.65 15.62
C LEU A 661 18.90 -14.94 14.81
N GLU A 662 19.50 -15.97 15.42
CA GLU A 662 19.62 -17.29 14.77
C GLU A 662 18.24 -17.92 14.55
N ARG A 663 17.31 -17.81 15.51
CA ARG A 663 15.90 -18.22 15.31
C ARG A 663 15.22 -17.48 14.17
N VAL A 664 15.48 -16.17 14.01
CA VAL A 664 14.98 -15.38 12.86
C VAL A 664 15.48 -15.98 11.55
N ARG A 665 16.75 -16.40 11.48
CA ARG A 665 17.34 -17.05 10.29
C ARG A 665 16.75 -18.44 10.03
N GLU A 666 16.55 -19.23 11.08
CA GLU A 666 15.96 -20.57 11.00
C GLU A 666 14.52 -20.56 10.48
N VAL A 667 13.67 -19.69 11.04
CA VAL A 667 12.28 -19.53 10.57
C VAL A 667 12.28 -18.94 9.17
N GLY A 668 13.06 -17.87 8.97
CA GLY A 668 13.28 -17.22 7.69
C GLY A 668 12.03 -16.61 7.06
N ASN A 669 12.19 -16.15 5.83
CA ASN A 669 11.20 -15.37 5.09
C ASN A 669 10.66 -16.10 3.85
N LYS A 670 10.45 -17.42 3.94
CA LYS A 670 10.00 -18.24 2.79
C LYS A 670 8.51 -17.98 2.45
N PRO A 671 8.17 -17.68 1.19
CA PRO A 671 6.80 -17.71 0.69
C PRO A 671 6.15 -19.11 0.78
N PRO A 672 4.82 -19.22 0.90
CA PRO A 672 3.86 -18.14 1.12
C PRO A 672 3.74 -17.75 2.60
N ASN A 673 4.59 -18.30 3.49
CA ASN A 673 4.46 -18.11 4.93
C ASN A 673 4.76 -16.66 5.33
N ALA A 674 5.96 -16.16 5.00
CA ALA A 674 6.29 -14.77 5.26
C ALA A 674 5.53 -13.83 4.32
N LEU A 675 4.98 -12.76 4.88
CA LEU A 675 4.34 -11.70 4.12
C LEU A 675 5.39 -10.67 3.67
N TYR A 676 5.34 -10.33 2.39
CA TYR A 676 6.02 -9.19 1.81
C TYR A 676 5.01 -8.08 1.59
N THR A 677 5.45 -6.84 1.77
CA THR A 677 4.65 -5.66 1.44
C THR A 677 5.35 -4.81 0.39
N SER A 678 4.59 -4.04 -0.37
CA SER A 678 5.14 -3.10 -1.35
C SER A 678 4.19 -1.93 -1.62
N ALA A 679 4.77 -0.76 -1.88
CA ALA A 679 4.10 0.40 -2.43
C ALA A 679 4.68 0.82 -3.80
N HIS A 680 5.55 -0.01 -4.39
CA HIS A 680 6.26 0.30 -5.62
C HIS A 680 5.84 -0.70 -6.71
N GLN A 681 5.58 -0.22 -7.92
CA GLN A 681 5.27 -1.06 -9.08
C GLN A 681 5.97 -0.45 -10.30
N MET A 682 6.75 -1.26 -11.01
CA MET A 682 7.62 -0.83 -12.10
C MET A 682 7.75 -1.91 -13.18
N GLY A 683 8.11 -1.50 -14.40
CA GLY A 683 8.69 -2.39 -15.43
C GLY A 683 7.75 -3.18 -16.36
N THR A 684 6.44 -3.14 -16.15
CA THR A 684 5.48 -3.97 -16.93
C THR A 684 5.24 -3.57 -18.39
N CYS A 685 5.77 -2.43 -18.82
CA CYS A 685 5.86 -2.00 -20.21
C CYS A 685 7.31 -1.58 -20.51
N ARG A 686 8.27 -2.45 -20.13
CA ARG A 686 9.68 -2.08 -20.04
C ARG A 686 10.22 -1.36 -21.29
N MET A 687 11.02 -0.34 -21.04
CA MET A 687 11.83 0.31 -22.05
C MET A 687 13.00 -0.58 -22.46
N ALA A 688 13.25 -0.70 -23.75
CA ALA A 688 14.33 -1.51 -24.31
C ALA A 688 14.94 -0.89 -25.58
N ALA A 689 16.08 -1.43 -26.00
CA ALA A 689 16.76 -1.00 -27.21
C ALA A 689 16.03 -1.43 -28.50
N ASN A 690 15.28 -2.53 -28.44
CA ASN A 690 14.54 -3.11 -29.56
C ASN A 690 13.28 -3.86 -29.07
N GLU A 691 12.40 -4.21 -30.02
CA GLU A 691 11.10 -4.84 -29.77
C GLU A 691 11.19 -6.25 -29.17
N ASP A 692 12.27 -6.99 -29.43
CA ASP A 692 12.45 -8.36 -28.92
C ASP A 692 12.79 -8.42 -27.42
N GLU A 693 13.08 -7.26 -26.83
CA GLU A 693 13.55 -7.11 -25.44
C GLU A 693 12.60 -6.30 -24.56
N GLY A 694 11.59 -5.64 -25.11
CA GLY A 694 10.68 -4.79 -24.34
C GLY A 694 9.44 -4.30 -25.10
N VAL A 695 8.73 -3.34 -24.48
CA VAL A 695 7.44 -2.83 -24.97
C VAL A 695 7.58 -1.46 -25.61
N VAL A 696 8.46 -0.61 -25.08
CA VAL A 696 8.70 0.74 -25.59
C VAL A 696 10.16 0.99 -25.92
N ASP A 697 10.40 1.87 -26.88
CA ASP A 697 11.74 2.36 -27.21
C ASP A 697 12.23 3.41 -26.19
N SER A 698 13.46 3.90 -26.37
CA SER A 698 14.07 4.94 -25.52
C SER A 698 13.33 6.29 -25.47
N ARG A 699 12.31 6.49 -26.32
CA ARG A 699 11.44 7.67 -26.35
C ARG A 699 10.05 7.38 -25.80
N GLY A 700 9.83 6.20 -25.23
CA GLY A 700 8.54 5.76 -24.72
C GLY A 700 7.55 5.34 -25.80
N ARG A 701 7.95 5.25 -27.08
CA ARG A 701 7.05 4.81 -28.17
C ARG A 701 6.82 3.31 -28.08
N VAL A 702 5.56 2.88 -28.16
CA VAL A 702 5.22 1.46 -28.18
C VAL A 702 5.68 0.84 -29.49
N PHE A 703 6.51 -0.21 -29.42
CA PHE A 703 6.99 -0.90 -30.61
C PHE A 703 5.83 -1.43 -31.48
N GLY A 704 6.03 -1.42 -32.80
CA GLY A 704 5.00 -1.82 -33.77
C GLY A 704 3.84 -0.84 -33.93
N THR A 705 3.92 0.37 -33.36
CA THR A 705 2.86 1.38 -33.46
C THR A 705 3.39 2.78 -33.79
N GLU A 706 2.51 3.62 -34.33
CA GLU A 706 2.76 5.05 -34.50
C GLU A 706 1.84 5.88 -33.60
N GLY A 707 2.38 6.92 -32.97
CA GLY A 707 1.60 7.86 -32.18
C GLY A 707 1.13 7.36 -30.81
N LEU A 708 1.56 6.18 -30.38
CA LEU A 708 1.26 5.61 -29.05
C LEU A 708 2.53 5.55 -28.18
N TYR A 709 2.42 6.04 -26.95
CA TYR A 709 3.51 6.10 -25.99
C TYR A 709 3.06 5.60 -24.63
N VAL A 710 4.02 5.13 -23.82
CA VAL A 710 3.82 4.88 -22.39
C VAL A 710 4.75 5.78 -21.60
N ALA A 711 4.22 6.51 -20.62
CA ALA A 711 4.99 7.46 -19.81
C ALA A 711 4.61 7.33 -18.33
N ASP A 712 4.93 6.18 -17.73
CA ASP A 712 4.81 5.92 -16.30
C ASP A 712 5.85 4.89 -15.82
N ALA A 713 5.77 4.45 -14.56
CA ALA A 713 6.73 3.53 -13.96
C ALA A 713 6.83 2.16 -14.65
N SER A 714 5.84 1.77 -15.45
CA SER A 714 5.87 0.54 -16.25
C SER A 714 7.04 0.52 -17.25
N VAL A 715 7.59 1.68 -17.64
CA VAL A 715 8.70 1.71 -18.62
C VAL A 715 10.08 1.43 -18.01
N PHE A 716 10.18 1.23 -16.69
CA PHE A 716 11.48 1.03 -16.04
C PHE A 716 12.19 -0.22 -16.58
N PRO A 717 13.50 -0.17 -16.89
CA PRO A 717 14.23 -1.36 -17.34
C PRO A 717 14.48 -2.41 -16.25
N SER A 718 14.59 -1.99 -14.98
CA SER A 718 14.65 -2.84 -13.78
C SER A 718 14.27 -2.05 -12.52
N ALA A 719 14.27 -2.68 -11.34
CA ALA A 719 14.04 -2.02 -10.06
C ALA A 719 15.03 -0.86 -9.82
N SER A 720 14.52 0.30 -9.37
CA SER A 720 15.34 1.52 -9.18
C SER A 720 16.20 1.52 -7.92
N GLY A 721 15.89 0.68 -6.92
CA GLY A 721 16.55 0.65 -5.61
C GLY A 721 16.27 1.86 -4.71
N VAL A 722 15.41 2.76 -5.19
CA VAL A 722 14.92 3.96 -4.51
C VAL A 722 13.44 4.15 -4.84
N ASN A 723 12.71 4.95 -4.08
CA ASN A 723 11.30 5.24 -4.36
C ASN A 723 11.12 5.73 -5.81
N PRO A 724 10.17 5.16 -6.58
CA PRO A 724 10.15 5.31 -8.03
C PRO A 724 9.69 6.69 -8.52
N MET A 725 9.15 7.56 -7.64
CA MET A 725 8.52 8.82 -8.05
C MET A 725 9.44 9.72 -8.88
N ILE A 726 10.63 10.06 -8.37
CA ILE A 726 11.56 10.97 -9.07
C ILE A 726 12.03 10.36 -10.38
N THR A 727 12.39 9.09 -10.36
CA THR A 727 12.82 8.33 -11.53
C THR A 727 11.73 8.30 -12.62
N ASN A 728 10.48 8.04 -12.21
CA ASN A 728 9.33 7.97 -13.11
C ASN A 728 9.03 9.34 -13.74
N MET A 729 8.97 10.38 -12.91
CA MET A 729 8.74 11.75 -13.38
C MET A 729 9.86 12.22 -14.33
N ALA A 730 11.12 11.87 -14.06
CA ALA A 730 12.23 12.22 -14.95
C ALA A 730 12.20 11.49 -16.30
N ILE A 731 11.82 10.20 -16.31
CA ILE A 731 11.60 9.47 -17.56
C ILE A 731 10.40 10.06 -18.33
N ALA A 732 9.33 10.42 -17.64
CA ALA A 732 8.17 11.07 -18.25
C ALA A 732 8.51 12.43 -18.85
N GLU A 733 9.35 13.24 -18.19
CA GLU A 733 9.86 14.51 -18.73
C GLU A 733 10.67 14.27 -20.01
N TRP A 734 11.57 13.27 -20.02
CA TRP A 734 12.34 12.89 -21.20
C TRP A 734 11.43 12.50 -22.38
N ILE A 735 10.39 11.70 -22.11
CA ILE A 735 9.40 11.29 -23.12
C ILE A 735 8.61 12.50 -23.63
N ALA A 736 8.17 13.39 -22.74
CA ALA A 736 7.41 14.59 -23.09
C ALA A 736 8.20 15.53 -24.01
N MET A 737 9.50 15.71 -23.76
CA MET A 737 10.39 16.47 -24.64
C MET A 737 10.43 15.88 -26.06
N GLY A 738 10.52 14.56 -26.17
CA GLY A 738 10.49 13.85 -27.45
C GLY A 738 9.16 14.02 -28.18
N VAL A 739 8.04 13.83 -27.48
CA VAL A 739 6.69 13.99 -28.03
C VAL A 739 6.45 15.43 -28.49
N SER A 740 6.84 16.44 -27.70
CA SER A 740 6.70 17.85 -28.08
C SER A 740 7.47 18.18 -29.36
N LYS A 741 8.69 17.63 -29.50
CA LYS A 741 9.48 17.82 -30.72
C LYS A 741 8.77 17.23 -31.94
N GLU A 742 8.29 15.99 -31.84
CA GLU A 742 7.56 15.33 -32.93
C GLU A 742 6.27 16.07 -33.30
N LEU A 743 5.55 16.66 -32.33
CA LEU A 743 4.34 17.44 -32.57
C LEU A 743 4.60 18.80 -33.25
N LYS A 744 5.81 19.33 -33.16
CA LYS A 744 6.21 20.59 -33.83
C LYS A 744 6.71 20.37 -35.26
N GLU A 745 7.05 19.14 -35.61
CA GLU A 745 7.53 18.74 -36.94
C GLU A 745 6.37 18.35 -37.89
N VAL A 746 5.15 18.19 -37.36
CA VAL A 746 3.90 17.92 -38.09
C VAL A 746 3.08 19.19 -38.21
#